data_AF-A0A519EUS7-F1
#
_entry.id   AF-A0A519EUS7-F1
#
_cell.length_a   1.000
_cell.length_b   1.000
_cell.length_c   1.000
_cell.angle_alpha   90.00
_cell.angle_beta   90.00
_cell.angle_gamma   90.00
#
_symmetry.space_group_name_H-M   'P 1'
#
loop_
_entity.id
_entity.type
_entity.pdbx_description
1 polymer ?
#
loop_
_entity_poly.entity_id
_entity_poly.type
_entity_poly.pdbx_seq_one_letter_code
_entity_poly.pdbx_strand_id
1 'polypeptide(L)'
;MSTGIGERDAQVAIVPLDLIQLEDVGAGAANVDAWLQEISGGVVSLERIKSAAGFLPVVGNVMALVDALNDIVRLATSEKRDPLDWVSLGINLIGVLPTPPTMAAARMSLRPTLFLVRQEMRQAGKLVLGDSLIEVLIGHLNADIVGTLDDFVTQAQGKLPGILEDAGKLGEGVLLEIAAGLEKLVNPGLNAKADLLEAEQLVQAAGDLWAYDPQAAIGNIFAAAAEVCVAAGKGAVNGAVEHLLPEAVKKEVVRQAKLLRAMAPELRTQITGLADPGVQNSIGSLLLTLGDAVVSWRSRNGHGQAFNIKPGVVNQAKRRAGEGKLEKVQRETPAKGRPNELKNCACAATIKSISFSMGSESVSHTDFSLPGPFPIEWTRTYCSSLDAYDQDVIGARWITPFTTRFDCVDEGLVFHDADGRSHEFPLPKVKLFHFNAIENLTVIRLSKDRLVLMRGLEHRETYIRRGLRFVLINKVLPNGAGVMLHHEHRHDGHSVLSELVTYREKDARKVHLRIGTLIDDQGRLTGLWEVRNGDVKRQLCAYQYDDFGDLVLAQDENGAAWRYQYQNHLITRYTDRTNRGLNLQWQGTGPDAKAVREWADDGSFDTRLAWDENIRLTYVTDALGHETRHFYDSLGYTYRICHADGRSEWFFRDAAKNIIRHVHTDGSTDRYRYDKLSNLTEHTRADHSVMNYAYDDKSHLIKISDGEGGLWKRDYDLRGNLIEAIDPLENVTEYAYNTFGLPTAIKDANGNTKALAYNDAGQLVKYTDCTGKVSAWEYDERGQMIR
;
A
#
# COMPACT_ATOMS: atom_id res chain seq x y z
N MET A 1 21.93 -18.00 -19.06
CA MET A 1 21.04 -19.15 -19.35
C MET A 1 19.76 -18.92 -18.58
N SER A 2 18.64 -18.77 -19.28
CA SER A 2 17.31 -18.61 -18.69
C SER A 2 16.90 -19.93 -18.03
N THR A 3 17.04 -20.02 -16.72
CA THR A 3 16.28 -21.02 -15.95
C THR A 3 14.85 -20.50 -15.92
N GLY A 4 14.00 -21.05 -16.79
CA GLY A 4 12.57 -20.79 -16.79
C GLY A 4 12.04 -20.97 -15.38
N ILE A 5 11.51 -19.90 -14.82
CA ILE A 5 10.66 -19.96 -13.64
C ILE A 5 9.48 -20.83 -14.08
N GLY A 6 9.35 -22.02 -13.49
CA GLY A 6 8.19 -22.88 -13.75
C GLY A 6 6.91 -22.08 -13.54
N GLU A 7 5.91 -22.30 -14.39
CA GLU A 7 4.62 -21.61 -14.33
C GLU A 7 4.06 -21.75 -12.90
N ARG A 8 3.92 -20.62 -12.19
CA ARG A 8 3.46 -20.61 -10.80
C ARG A 8 1.95 -20.84 -10.80
N ASP A 9 1.46 -21.64 -9.85
CA ASP A 9 0.03 -21.85 -9.67
C ASP A 9 -0.70 -20.52 -9.43
N ALA A 10 -1.78 -20.29 -10.17
CA ALA A 10 -2.58 -19.09 -10.07
C ALA A 10 -3.03 -18.83 -8.62
N GLN A 11 -2.66 -17.67 -8.09
CA GLN A 11 -3.06 -17.24 -6.76
C GLN A 11 -4.38 -16.47 -6.77
N VAL A 12 -4.94 -16.33 -5.58
CA VAL A 12 -6.12 -15.51 -5.28
C VAL A 12 -5.79 -14.67 -4.06
N ALA A 13 -6.21 -13.41 -4.07
CA ALA A 13 -6.04 -12.52 -2.93
C ALA A 13 -7.29 -12.55 -2.04
N ILE A 14 -7.08 -12.68 -0.73
CA ILE A 14 -8.10 -12.40 0.28
C ILE A 14 -7.73 -11.06 0.89
N VAL A 15 -8.49 -10.03 0.54
CA VAL A 15 -8.14 -8.63 0.76
C VAL A 15 -9.10 -8.02 1.77
N PRO A 16 -8.63 -7.18 2.71
CA PRO A 16 -9.51 -6.27 3.43
C PRO A 16 -10.41 -5.48 2.46
N LEU A 17 -11.72 -5.51 2.69
CA LEU A 17 -12.73 -5.02 1.74
C LEU A 17 -12.52 -3.55 1.36
N ASP A 18 -12.01 -2.74 2.29
CA ASP A 18 -11.72 -1.31 2.12
C ASP A 18 -10.52 -1.01 1.21
N LEU A 19 -9.72 -2.02 0.87
CA LEU A 19 -8.56 -1.88 -0.02
C LEU A 19 -8.89 -2.17 -1.49
N ILE A 20 -10.05 -2.78 -1.78
CA ILE A 20 -10.48 -3.11 -3.14
C ILE A 20 -10.84 -1.84 -3.90
N GLN A 21 -10.21 -1.64 -5.06
CA GLN A 21 -10.45 -0.49 -5.92
C GLN A 21 -11.55 -0.78 -6.95
N LEU A 22 -12.21 0.26 -7.46
CA LEU A 22 -13.21 0.10 -8.51
C LEU A 22 -12.59 -0.48 -9.79
N GLU A 23 -11.35 -0.12 -10.07
CA GLU A 23 -10.58 -0.60 -11.20
C GLU A 23 -10.28 -2.11 -11.09
N ASP A 24 -10.13 -2.65 -9.87
CA ASP A 24 -9.94 -4.09 -9.64
C ASP A 24 -11.21 -4.86 -10.04
N VAL A 25 -12.39 -4.33 -9.70
CA VAL A 25 -13.69 -4.90 -10.12
C VAL A 25 -13.82 -4.87 -11.66
N GLY A 26 -13.42 -3.74 -12.28
CA GLY A 26 -13.39 -3.61 -13.73
C GLY A 26 -12.45 -4.60 -14.42
N ALA A 27 -11.26 -4.84 -13.86
CA ALA A 27 -10.28 -5.78 -14.39
C ALA A 27 -10.79 -7.23 -14.36
N GLY A 28 -11.54 -7.61 -13.33
CA GLY A 28 -12.19 -8.93 -13.25
C GLY A 28 -13.28 -9.13 -14.31
N ALA A 29 -14.01 -8.08 -14.68
CA ALA A 29 -15.09 -8.13 -15.65
C ALA A 29 -14.61 -8.25 -17.11
N ALA A 30 -13.38 -7.82 -17.42
CA ALA A 30 -12.86 -7.79 -18.79
C ALA A 30 -12.80 -9.17 -19.47
N ASN A 31 -12.53 -10.25 -18.72
CA ASN A 31 -12.52 -11.61 -19.28
C ASN A 31 -13.93 -12.10 -19.62
N VAL A 32 -14.91 -11.75 -18.78
CA VAL A 32 -16.32 -12.03 -19.05
C VAL A 32 -16.77 -11.29 -20.31
N ASP A 33 -16.36 -10.03 -20.48
CA ASP A 33 -16.63 -9.25 -21.69
C ASP A 33 -16.04 -9.91 -22.94
N ALA A 34 -14.75 -10.26 -22.92
CA ALA A 34 -14.08 -10.92 -24.04
C ALA A 34 -14.78 -12.23 -24.42
N TRP A 35 -15.15 -13.05 -23.43
CA TRP A 35 -15.89 -14.29 -23.67
C TRP A 35 -17.30 -14.04 -24.24
N LEU A 36 -18.03 -13.06 -23.70
CA LEU A 36 -19.36 -12.69 -24.22
C LEU A 36 -19.30 -12.21 -25.67
N GLN A 37 -18.28 -11.40 -26.01
CA GLN A 37 -18.03 -10.96 -27.38
C GLN A 37 -17.72 -12.16 -28.28
N GLU A 38 -16.87 -13.09 -27.84
CA GLU A 38 -16.53 -14.29 -28.61
C GLU A 38 -17.75 -15.16 -28.91
N ILE A 39 -18.51 -15.56 -27.87
CA ILE A 39 -19.63 -16.50 -28.03
C ILE A 39 -20.85 -15.88 -28.73
N SER A 40 -20.94 -14.54 -28.77
CA SER A 40 -22.01 -13.81 -29.44
C SER A 40 -21.64 -13.31 -30.84
N GLY A 41 -20.39 -13.47 -31.27
CA GLY A 41 -19.89 -12.92 -32.54
C GLY A 41 -19.70 -11.40 -32.54
N GLY A 42 -19.41 -10.80 -31.38
CA GLY A 42 -19.15 -9.38 -31.18
C GLY A 42 -20.39 -8.52 -30.93
N VAL A 43 -21.57 -9.14 -30.78
CA VAL A 43 -22.85 -8.42 -30.64
C VAL A 43 -23.10 -7.96 -29.20
N VAL A 44 -22.69 -8.78 -28.23
CA VAL A 44 -22.85 -8.52 -26.80
C VAL A 44 -21.50 -8.13 -26.21
N SER A 45 -21.45 -7.01 -25.48
CA SER A 45 -20.27 -6.52 -24.77
C SER A 45 -20.67 -5.84 -23.47
N LEU A 46 -19.84 -5.93 -22.43
CA LEU A 46 -19.96 -5.21 -21.17
C LEU A 46 -19.85 -3.68 -21.34
N GLU A 47 -19.16 -3.16 -22.35
CA GLU A 47 -19.07 -1.71 -22.59
C GLU A 47 -20.44 -1.07 -22.86
N ARG A 48 -21.29 -1.72 -23.68
CA ARG A 48 -22.68 -1.32 -23.95
C ARG A 48 -23.59 -1.40 -22.72
N ILE A 49 -23.16 -2.12 -21.68
CA ILE A 49 -23.87 -2.30 -20.40
C ILE A 49 -23.38 -1.27 -19.36
N LYS A 50 -22.09 -0.90 -19.44
CA LYS A 50 -21.39 -0.04 -18.47
C LYS A 50 -21.83 1.41 -18.51
N SER A 51 -22.35 1.90 -19.64
CA SER A 51 -22.89 3.27 -19.80
C SER A 51 -24.12 3.57 -18.94
N ALA A 52 -24.73 2.56 -18.29
CA ALA A 52 -25.91 2.70 -17.42
C ALA A 52 -25.64 2.45 -15.92
N ALA A 53 -24.50 1.88 -15.54
CA ALA A 53 -24.22 1.46 -14.16
C ALA A 53 -23.57 2.59 -13.33
N GLY A 54 -24.33 3.67 -13.10
CA GLY A 54 -23.98 4.67 -12.09
C GLY A 54 -24.15 4.08 -10.69
N PHE A 55 -23.04 3.93 -9.96
CA PHE A 55 -22.93 3.54 -8.54
C PHE A 55 -23.58 2.18 -8.14
N LEU A 56 -22.74 1.20 -7.82
CA LEU A 56 -23.18 -0.09 -7.27
C LEU A 56 -23.16 -0.08 -5.72
N PRO A 57 -24.29 -0.30 -5.03
CA PRO A 57 -24.30 -0.72 -3.64
C PRO A 57 -23.89 -2.20 -3.52
N VAL A 58 -23.10 -2.51 -2.49
CA VAL A 58 -22.62 -3.86 -2.09
C VAL A 58 -21.60 -4.49 -3.06
N VAL A 59 -20.38 -3.95 -3.05
CA VAL A 59 -19.20 -4.39 -3.82
C VAL A 59 -19.04 -5.92 -3.85
N GLY A 60 -19.26 -6.61 -2.72
CA GLY A 60 -19.05 -8.06 -2.62
C GLY A 60 -19.99 -8.93 -3.49
N ASN A 61 -21.27 -8.58 -3.65
CA ASN A 61 -22.20 -9.36 -4.49
C ASN A 61 -21.79 -9.32 -5.96
N VAL A 62 -21.42 -8.13 -6.43
CA VAL A 62 -20.99 -7.89 -7.81
C VAL A 62 -19.70 -8.65 -8.09
N MET A 63 -18.74 -8.61 -7.16
CA MET A 63 -17.50 -9.38 -7.29
C MET A 63 -17.74 -10.89 -7.31
N ALA A 64 -18.60 -11.40 -6.42
CA ALA A 64 -18.97 -12.80 -6.41
C ALA A 64 -19.61 -13.24 -7.73
N LEU A 65 -20.42 -12.37 -8.35
CA LEU A 65 -21.05 -12.64 -9.64
C LEU A 65 -20.03 -12.64 -10.79
N VAL A 66 -19.19 -11.61 -10.87
CA VAL A 66 -18.12 -11.53 -11.89
C VAL A 66 -17.21 -12.75 -11.79
N ASP A 67 -16.85 -13.16 -10.58
CA ASP A 67 -16.03 -14.34 -10.35
C ASP A 67 -16.77 -15.65 -10.70
N ALA A 68 -18.07 -15.77 -10.38
CA ALA A 68 -18.88 -16.92 -10.80
C ALA A 68 -18.97 -17.03 -12.32
N LEU A 69 -19.12 -15.90 -13.03
CA LEU A 69 -19.12 -15.85 -14.49
C LEU A 69 -17.74 -16.24 -15.05
N ASN A 70 -16.64 -15.75 -14.47
CA ASN A 70 -15.29 -16.16 -14.85
C ASN A 70 -15.05 -17.67 -14.64
N ASP A 71 -15.54 -18.25 -13.55
CA ASP A 71 -15.46 -19.70 -13.31
C ASP A 71 -16.29 -20.49 -14.34
N ILE A 72 -17.48 -19.99 -14.70
CA ILE A 72 -18.30 -20.55 -15.78
C ILE A 72 -17.55 -20.50 -17.11
N VAL A 73 -16.93 -19.36 -17.46
CA VAL A 73 -16.13 -19.20 -18.68
C VAL A 73 -15.02 -20.26 -18.70
N ARG A 74 -14.27 -20.39 -17.61
CA ARG A 74 -13.19 -21.38 -17.49
C ARG A 74 -13.72 -22.80 -17.67
N LEU A 75 -14.81 -23.18 -17.00
CA LEU A 75 -15.40 -24.51 -17.10
C LEU A 75 -15.98 -24.83 -18.49
N ALA A 76 -16.53 -23.81 -19.17
CA ALA A 76 -17.10 -23.96 -20.51
C ALA A 76 -16.02 -24.09 -21.61
N THR A 77 -14.86 -23.46 -21.39
CA THR A 77 -13.75 -23.42 -22.37
C THR A 77 -12.69 -24.49 -22.14
N SER A 78 -12.66 -25.13 -20.97
CA SER A 78 -11.67 -26.16 -20.64
C SER A 78 -12.00 -27.52 -21.26
N GLU A 79 -11.02 -28.16 -21.92
CA GLU A 79 -11.15 -29.53 -22.44
C GLU A 79 -11.33 -30.56 -21.32
N LYS A 80 -10.67 -30.34 -20.17
CA LYS A 80 -10.79 -31.15 -18.96
C LYS A 80 -11.07 -30.24 -17.77
N ARG A 81 -12.24 -30.41 -17.16
CA ARG A 81 -12.68 -29.59 -16.03
C ARG A 81 -12.02 -30.07 -14.74
N ASP A 82 -11.33 -29.17 -14.05
CA ASP A 82 -10.75 -29.45 -12.73
C ASP A 82 -11.87 -29.48 -11.66
N PRO A 83 -11.97 -30.54 -10.82
CA PRO A 83 -12.85 -30.55 -9.65
C PRO A 83 -12.78 -29.27 -8.79
N LEU A 84 -11.61 -28.64 -8.71
CA LEU A 84 -11.38 -27.43 -7.94
C LEU A 84 -12.01 -26.17 -8.56
N ASP A 85 -12.24 -26.14 -9.87
CA ASP A 85 -12.97 -25.04 -10.51
C ASP A 85 -14.46 -25.06 -10.14
N TRP A 86 -15.05 -26.26 -9.99
CA TRP A 86 -16.41 -26.40 -9.46
C TRP A 86 -16.52 -25.90 -8.02
N VAL A 87 -15.49 -26.14 -7.20
CA VAL A 87 -15.43 -25.60 -5.82
C VAL A 87 -15.38 -24.08 -5.83
N SER A 88 -14.55 -23.46 -6.69
CA SER A 88 -14.52 -22.00 -6.87
C SER A 88 -15.90 -21.44 -7.21
N LEU A 89 -16.54 -22.06 -8.22
CA LEU A 89 -17.86 -21.65 -8.69
C LEU A 89 -18.91 -21.78 -7.59
N GLY A 90 -18.90 -22.87 -6.83
CA GLY A 90 -19.83 -23.08 -5.72
C GLY A 90 -19.69 -22.02 -4.64
N ILE A 91 -18.46 -21.69 -4.24
CA ILE A 91 -18.20 -20.64 -3.24
C ILE A 91 -18.66 -19.27 -3.77
N ASN A 92 -18.43 -18.97 -5.05
CA ASN A 92 -18.87 -17.72 -5.67
C ASN A 92 -20.40 -17.63 -5.73
N LEU A 93 -21.09 -18.69 -6.18
CA LEU A 93 -22.56 -18.72 -6.26
C LEU A 93 -23.23 -18.55 -4.89
N ILE A 94 -22.63 -19.03 -3.79
CA ILE A 94 -23.11 -18.73 -2.41
C ILE A 94 -23.19 -17.20 -2.18
N GLY A 95 -22.17 -16.47 -2.60
CA GLY A 95 -22.12 -15.00 -2.50
C GLY A 95 -23.15 -14.30 -3.38
N VAL A 96 -23.54 -14.91 -4.50
CA VAL A 96 -24.47 -14.33 -5.49
C VAL A 96 -25.94 -14.52 -5.10
N LEU A 97 -26.28 -15.53 -4.29
CA LEU A 97 -27.67 -15.88 -3.98
C LEU A 97 -28.54 -14.65 -3.58
N PRO A 98 -29.75 -14.49 -4.14
CA PRO A 98 -30.56 -13.31 -3.85
C PRO A 98 -31.44 -13.47 -2.58
N THR A 99 -31.80 -14.71 -2.23
CA THR A 99 -32.78 -15.01 -1.18
C THR A 99 -32.36 -16.20 -0.30
N PRO A 100 -32.78 -16.24 0.98
CA PRO A 100 -33.50 -15.18 1.70
C PRO A 100 -32.56 -14.02 2.09
N PRO A 101 -33.04 -12.75 2.07
CA PRO A 101 -32.23 -11.58 2.46
C PRO A 101 -31.67 -11.67 3.89
N THR A 102 -32.37 -12.39 4.77
CA THR A 102 -31.98 -12.61 6.17
C THR A 102 -30.69 -13.42 6.33
N MET A 103 -30.23 -14.11 5.29
CA MET A 103 -28.95 -14.84 5.28
C MET A 103 -27.87 -14.13 4.46
N ALA A 104 -28.10 -12.92 3.95
CA ALA A 104 -27.12 -12.19 3.14
C ALA A 104 -25.79 -12.00 3.89
N ALA A 105 -25.82 -11.53 5.14
CA ALA A 105 -24.62 -11.38 5.96
C ALA A 105 -23.86 -12.71 6.13
N ALA A 106 -24.58 -13.82 6.39
CA ALA A 106 -23.97 -15.14 6.54
C ALA A 106 -23.28 -15.63 5.26
N ARG A 107 -23.90 -15.41 4.10
CA ARG A 107 -23.33 -15.81 2.79
C ARG A 107 -22.13 -14.95 2.43
N MET A 108 -22.22 -13.64 2.67
CA MET A 108 -21.11 -12.71 2.45
C MET A 108 -19.91 -12.97 3.36
N SER A 109 -20.13 -13.43 4.60
CA SER A 109 -19.02 -13.87 5.46
C SER A 109 -18.48 -15.25 5.07
N LEU A 110 -19.31 -16.13 4.49
CA LEU A 110 -18.92 -17.50 4.16
C LEU A 110 -17.98 -17.55 2.94
N ARG A 111 -18.21 -16.73 1.91
CA ARG A 111 -17.41 -16.74 0.67
C ARG A 111 -15.90 -16.47 0.93
N PRO A 112 -15.49 -15.35 1.55
CA PRO A 112 -14.08 -15.07 1.82
C PRO A 112 -13.47 -16.11 2.75
N THR A 113 -14.23 -16.56 3.75
CA THR A 113 -13.84 -17.61 4.69
C THR A 113 -13.46 -18.90 3.95
N LEU A 114 -14.32 -19.39 3.05
CA LEU A 114 -14.08 -20.63 2.32
C LEU A 114 -12.88 -20.54 1.38
N PHE A 115 -12.72 -19.42 0.66
CA PHE A 115 -11.54 -19.23 -0.18
C PHE A 115 -10.24 -19.15 0.64
N LEU A 116 -10.29 -18.48 1.80
CA LEU A 116 -9.14 -18.38 2.68
C LEU A 116 -8.73 -19.74 3.26
N VAL A 117 -9.70 -20.51 3.80
CA VAL A 117 -9.46 -21.89 4.30
C VAL A 117 -8.86 -22.76 3.20
N ARG A 118 -9.44 -22.70 1.99
CA ARG A 118 -8.94 -23.45 0.82
C ARG A 118 -7.52 -23.04 0.44
N GLN A 119 -7.21 -21.74 0.46
CA GLN A 119 -5.88 -21.23 0.14
C GLN A 119 -4.83 -21.77 1.13
N GLU A 120 -5.14 -21.79 2.43
CA GLU A 120 -4.22 -22.32 3.44
C GLU A 120 -4.02 -23.83 3.33
N MET A 121 -5.09 -24.60 3.10
CA MET A 121 -5.01 -26.05 2.97
C MET A 121 -4.13 -26.49 1.80
N ARG A 122 -4.12 -25.73 0.70
CA ARG A 122 -3.23 -25.98 -0.44
C ARG A 122 -1.75 -25.74 -0.11
N GLN A 123 -1.47 -24.74 0.72
CA GLN A 123 -0.11 -24.28 0.97
C GLN A 123 0.58 -25.07 2.10
N ALA A 124 -0.15 -25.40 3.15
CA ALA A 124 0.46 -25.97 4.34
C ALA A 124 0.78 -27.47 4.19
N GLY A 125 0.14 -28.19 3.25
CA GLY A 125 0.17 -29.66 3.20
C GLY A 125 -0.30 -30.32 4.51
N LYS A 126 -0.85 -29.52 5.44
CA LYS A 126 -1.21 -29.86 6.81
C LYS A 126 -2.71 -29.66 6.99
N LEU A 127 -3.32 -30.53 7.79
CA LEU A 127 -4.73 -30.48 8.18
C LEU A 127 -5.08 -29.36 9.20
N VAL A 128 -4.10 -28.55 9.64
CA VAL A 128 -4.28 -27.60 10.75
C VAL A 128 -4.11 -26.16 10.25
N LEU A 129 -5.19 -25.38 10.36
CA LEU A 129 -5.18 -23.94 10.12
C LEU A 129 -4.44 -23.22 11.26
N GLY A 130 -3.65 -22.20 10.94
CA GLY A 130 -2.90 -21.42 11.93
C GLY A 130 -3.78 -20.51 12.80
N ASP A 131 -3.34 -20.21 14.01
CA ASP A 131 -4.10 -19.40 14.98
C ASP A 131 -4.38 -17.98 14.46
N SER A 132 -3.46 -17.39 13.69
CA SER A 132 -3.66 -16.08 13.04
C SER A 132 -4.83 -16.06 12.05
N LEU A 133 -5.02 -17.16 11.31
CA LEU A 133 -6.12 -17.32 10.38
C LEU A 133 -7.46 -17.31 11.12
N ILE A 134 -7.55 -18.08 12.19
CA ILE A 134 -8.77 -18.17 13.01
C ILE A 134 -9.13 -16.80 13.57
N GLU A 135 -8.16 -16.05 14.06
CA GLU A 135 -8.36 -14.69 14.58
C GLU A 135 -8.77 -13.68 13.50
N VAL A 136 -8.21 -13.80 12.30
CA VAL A 136 -8.66 -13.02 11.13
C VAL A 136 -10.12 -13.34 10.79
N LEU A 137 -10.51 -14.62 10.76
CA LEU A 137 -11.88 -15.06 10.51
C LEU A 137 -12.85 -14.63 11.61
N ILE A 138 -12.44 -14.65 12.88
CA ILE A 138 -13.23 -14.10 14.00
C ILE A 138 -13.50 -12.61 13.78
N GLY A 139 -12.50 -11.85 13.32
CA GLY A 139 -12.67 -10.43 13.01
C GLY A 139 -13.62 -10.17 11.85
N HIS A 140 -13.44 -10.92 10.75
CA HIS A 140 -14.30 -10.87 9.58
C HIS A 140 -15.77 -11.18 9.94
N LEU A 141 -16.01 -12.24 10.71
CA LEU A 141 -17.34 -12.64 11.12
C LEU A 141 -18.01 -11.60 12.03
N ASN A 142 -17.31 -11.12 13.06
CA ASN A 142 -17.84 -10.14 14.01
C ASN A 142 -18.15 -8.77 13.38
N ALA A 143 -17.66 -8.52 12.15
CA ALA A 143 -17.97 -7.30 11.41
C ALA A 143 -19.35 -7.35 10.74
N ASP A 144 -19.90 -8.53 10.50
CA ASP A 144 -21.16 -8.76 9.78
C ASP A 144 -22.24 -9.46 10.62
N ILE A 145 -21.84 -10.28 11.60
CA ILE A 145 -22.73 -11.17 12.34
C ILE A 145 -22.43 -11.09 13.83
N VAL A 146 -23.50 -11.01 14.63
CA VAL A 146 -23.41 -11.15 16.09
C VAL A 146 -23.38 -12.64 16.43
N GLY A 147 -22.22 -13.17 16.82
CA GLY A 147 -22.07 -14.58 17.19
C GLY A 147 -20.63 -15.00 17.45
N THR A 148 -20.42 -16.26 17.82
CA THR A 148 -19.08 -16.87 17.86
C THR A 148 -18.77 -17.59 16.55
N LEU A 149 -17.48 -17.78 16.24
CA LEU A 149 -17.08 -18.52 15.04
C LEU A 149 -17.58 -19.97 15.06
N ASP A 150 -17.57 -20.61 16.22
CA ASP A 150 -18.10 -21.98 16.40
C ASP A 150 -19.59 -22.08 16.08
N ASP A 151 -20.40 -21.13 16.57
CA ASP A 151 -21.84 -21.09 16.29
C ASP A 151 -22.09 -20.87 14.80
N PHE A 152 -21.29 -20.00 14.17
CA PHE A 152 -21.38 -19.73 12.74
C PHE A 152 -21.05 -20.97 11.91
N VAL A 153 -19.93 -21.66 12.21
CA VAL A 153 -19.53 -22.89 11.49
C VAL A 153 -20.58 -23.99 11.65
N THR A 154 -21.08 -24.19 12.87
CA THR A 154 -22.11 -25.20 13.16
C THR A 154 -23.39 -24.93 12.36
N GLN A 155 -23.85 -23.67 12.34
CA GLN A 155 -25.03 -23.29 11.57
C GLN A 155 -24.81 -23.38 10.06
N ALA A 156 -23.62 -23.00 9.58
CA ALA A 156 -23.26 -23.09 8.17
C ALA A 156 -23.27 -24.54 7.69
N GLN A 157 -22.68 -25.47 8.46
CA GLN A 157 -22.69 -26.91 8.14
C GLN A 157 -24.11 -27.47 8.03
N GLY A 158 -25.00 -27.15 8.97
CA GLY A 158 -26.39 -27.65 8.95
C GLY A 158 -27.25 -27.10 7.80
N LYS A 159 -26.91 -25.91 7.28
CA LYS A 159 -27.64 -25.25 6.18
C LYS A 159 -27.00 -25.44 4.81
N LEU A 160 -25.75 -25.92 4.76
CA LEU A 160 -24.95 -25.99 3.54
C LEU A 160 -25.64 -26.75 2.39
N PRO A 161 -26.27 -27.92 2.59
CA PRO A 161 -26.91 -28.65 1.49
C PRO A 161 -28.00 -27.84 0.79
N GLY A 162 -28.85 -27.15 1.55
CA GLY A 162 -29.90 -26.29 0.98
C GLY A 162 -29.32 -25.06 0.27
N ILE A 163 -28.29 -24.44 0.84
CA ILE A 163 -27.59 -23.30 0.21
C ILE A 163 -26.98 -23.71 -1.14
N LEU A 164 -26.34 -24.88 -1.20
CA LEU A 164 -25.72 -25.36 -2.44
C LEU A 164 -26.74 -25.85 -3.47
N GLU A 165 -27.89 -26.36 -3.04
CA GLU A 165 -29.00 -26.67 -3.93
C GLU A 165 -29.51 -25.39 -4.62
N ASP A 166 -29.74 -24.33 -3.85
CA ASP A 166 -30.18 -23.03 -4.39
C ASP A 166 -29.11 -22.39 -5.27
N ALA A 167 -27.83 -22.47 -4.87
CA ALA A 167 -26.71 -22.00 -5.68
C ALA A 167 -26.61 -22.76 -7.03
N GLY A 168 -26.80 -24.08 -6.99
CA GLY A 168 -26.83 -24.92 -8.20
C GLY A 168 -27.97 -24.57 -9.13
N LYS A 169 -29.18 -24.32 -8.61
CA LYS A 169 -30.33 -23.84 -9.39
C LYS A 169 -30.06 -22.46 -10.02
N LEU A 170 -29.45 -21.55 -9.27
CA LEU A 170 -29.10 -20.23 -9.77
C LEU A 170 -28.09 -20.32 -10.92
N GLY A 171 -27.01 -21.09 -10.75
CA GLY A 171 -26.00 -21.28 -11.79
C GLY A 171 -26.56 -21.99 -13.03
N GLU A 172 -27.44 -22.98 -12.86
CA GLU A 172 -28.20 -23.61 -13.95
C GLU A 172 -29.04 -22.57 -14.70
N GLY A 173 -29.81 -21.75 -13.98
CA GLY A 173 -30.63 -20.69 -14.56
C GLY A 173 -29.81 -19.67 -15.35
N VAL A 174 -28.69 -19.20 -14.81
CA VAL A 174 -27.78 -18.27 -15.49
C VAL A 174 -27.28 -18.84 -16.82
N LEU A 175 -26.83 -20.09 -16.86
CA LEU A 175 -26.39 -20.73 -18.10
C LEU A 175 -27.50 -20.88 -19.13
N LEU A 176 -28.71 -21.23 -18.68
CA LEU A 176 -29.88 -21.36 -19.55
C LEU A 176 -30.31 -20.01 -20.13
N GLU A 177 -30.26 -18.92 -19.35
CA GLU A 177 -30.54 -17.56 -19.84
C GLU A 177 -29.50 -17.10 -20.88
N ILE A 178 -28.21 -17.34 -20.64
CA ILE A 178 -27.16 -17.02 -21.62
C ILE A 178 -27.43 -17.80 -22.92
N ALA A 179 -27.70 -19.10 -22.83
CA ALA A 179 -27.98 -19.92 -24.01
C ALA A 179 -29.25 -19.49 -24.75
N ALA A 180 -30.32 -19.18 -24.03
CA ALA A 180 -31.56 -18.66 -24.61
C ALA A 180 -31.32 -17.30 -25.29
N GLY A 181 -30.53 -16.44 -24.65
CA GLY A 181 -30.11 -15.15 -25.18
C GLY A 181 -29.33 -15.27 -26.49
N LEU A 182 -28.32 -16.15 -26.54
CA LEU A 182 -27.55 -16.43 -27.75
C LEU A 182 -28.43 -16.94 -28.90
N GLU A 183 -29.39 -17.81 -28.63
CA GLU A 183 -30.33 -18.28 -29.65
C GLU A 183 -31.24 -17.17 -30.16
N LYS A 184 -31.67 -16.26 -29.27
CA LYS A 184 -32.46 -15.09 -29.64
C LYS A 184 -31.67 -14.10 -30.50
N LEU A 185 -30.34 -14.02 -30.37
CA LEU A 185 -29.49 -13.22 -31.27
C LEU A 185 -29.48 -13.75 -32.71
N VAL A 186 -29.53 -15.07 -32.88
CA VAL A 186 -29.50 -15.73 -34.20
C VAL A 186 -30.88 -15.78 -34.84
N ASN A 187 -31.94 -15.86 -34.04
CA ASN A 187 -33.32 -15.86 -34.50
C ASN A 187 -34.15 -14.81 -33.73
N PRO A 188 -33.87 -13.52 -33.93
CA PRO A 188 -34.61 -12.48 -33.25
C PRO A 188 -36.04 -12.49 -33.78
N GLY A 189 -37.01 -12.76 -32.91
CA GLY A 189 -38.43 -12.70 -33.28
C GLY A 189 -38.75 -11.36 -33.95
N LEU A 190 -39.59 -11.39 -35.00
CA LEU A 190 -40.05 -10.17 -35.69
C LEU A 190 -40.96 -9.36 -34.76
N ASN A 191 -40.39 -8.47 -33.95
CA ASN A 191 -41.16 -7.51 -33.16
C ASN A 191 -41.28 -6.18 -33.90
N ALA A 192 -42.49 -5.84 -34.35
CA ALA A 192 -42.75 -4.62 -35.11
C ALA A 192 -42.45 -3.33 -34.31
N LYS A 193 -42.41 -3.40 -32.96
CA LYS A 193 -42.16 -2.27 -32.05
C LYS A 193 -40.71 -2.08 -31.56
N ALA A 194 -39.83 -3.04 -31.83
CA ALA A 194 -38.41 -3.01 -31.47
C ALA A 194 -37.70 -1.74 -31.95
N ASP A 195 -37.14 -0.95 -31.03
CA ASP A 195 -36.34 0.26 -31.32
C ASP A 195 -35.24 0.45 -30.25
N LEU A 196 -34.22 1.28 -30.54
CA LEU A 196 -33.04 1.50 -29.67
C LEU A 196 -33.41 1.95 -28.24
N LEU A 197 -34.56 2.59 -28.06
CA LEU A 197 -35.08 3.04 -26.76
C LEU A 197 -35.49 1.87 -25.83
N GLU A 198 -36.06 0.80 -26.39
CA GLU A 198 -36.45 -0.39 -25.60
C GLU A 198 -35.20 -1.18 -25.18
N ALA A 199 -34.19 -1.23 -26.05
CA ALA A 199 -32.87 -1.76 -25.70
C ALA A 199 -32.22 -0.96 -24.55
N GLU A 200 -32.29 0.37 -24.58
CA GLU A 200 -31.77 1.23 -23.51
C GLU A 200 -32.49 1.02 -22.17
N GLN A 201 -33.82 0.89 -22.18
CA GLN A 201 -34.61 0.59 -20.98
C GLN A 201 -34.27 -0.78 -20.38
N LEU A 202 -34.08 -1.79 -21.23
CA LEU A 202 -33.68 -3.13 -20.79
C LEU A 202 -32.26 -3.12 -20.18
N VAL A 203 -31.33 -2.35 -20.76
CA VAL A 203 -29.97 -2.20 -20.19
C VAL A 203 -30.02 -1.48 -18.85
N GLN A 204 -30.83 -0.43 -18.70
CA GLN A 204 -31.04 0.25 -17.41
C GLN A 204 -31.66 -0.69 -16.36
N ALA A 205 -32.72 -1.42 -16.74
CA ALA A 205 -33.36 -2.39 -15.86
C ALA A 205 -32.42 -3.54 -15.47
N ALA A 206 -31.56 -3.99 -16.39
CA ALA A 206 -30.48 -4.93 -16.05
C ALA A 206 -29.57 -4.32 -14.98
N GLY A 207 -29.16 -3.05 -15.17
CA GLY A 207 -28.48 -2.17 -14.20
C GLY A 207 -28.97 -2.35 -12.76
N ASP A 208 -30.27 -2.14 -12.57
CA ASP A 208 -30.93 -2.18 -11.27
C ASP A 208 -31.04 -3.61 -10.67
N LEU A 209 -31.10 -4.62 -11.53
CA LEU A 209 -31.27 -6.02 -11.13
C LEU A 209 -29.95 -6.74 -10.85
N TRP A 210 -28.81 -6.25 -11.34
CA TRP A 210 -27.52 -6.94 -11.23
C TRP A 210 -27.15 -7.42 -9.82
N ALA A 211 -27.48 -6.64 -8.79
CA ALA A 211 -27.14 -6.96 -7.40
C ALA A 211 -28.16 -7.87 -6.68
N TYR A 212 -29.36 -8.05 -7.26
CA TYR A 212 -30.52 -8.65 -6.58
C TYR A 212 -31.20 -9.77 -7.36
N ASP A 213 -31.07 -9.80 -8.69
CA ASP A 213 -31.60 -10.82 -9.59
C ASP A 213 -30.69 -10.93 -10.84
N PRO A 214 -29.54 -11.62 -10.70
CA PRO A 214 -28.57 -11.72 -11.79
C PRO A 214 -29.11 -12.53 -12.98
N GLN A 215 -30.08 -13.41 -12.76
CA GLN A 215 -30.73 -14.14 -13.86
C GLN A 215 -31.55 -13.18 -14.73
N ALA A 216 -32.40 -12.35 -14.11
CA ALA A 216 -33.18 -11.35 -14.84
C ALA A 216 -32.29 -10.28 -15.48
N ALA A 217 -31.21 -9.85 -14.81
CA ALA A 217 -30.25 -8.91 -15.37
C ALA A 217 -29.61 -9.43 -16.66
N ILE A 218 -29.17 -10.70 -16.67
CA ILE A 218 -28.61 -11.36 -17.86
C ILE A 218 -29.65 -11.50 -18.96
N GLY A 219 -30.87 -11.93 -18.63
CA GLY A 219 -31.98 -12.01 -19.59
C GLY A 219 -32.25 -10.66 -20.28
N ASN A 220 -32.27 -9.56 -19.51
CA ASN A 220 -32.48 -8.21 -20.02
C ASN A 220 -31.37 -7.75 -20.97
N ILE A 221 -30.12 -8.10 -20.71
CA ILE A 221 -28.97 -7.76 -21.56
C ILE A 221 -29.08 -8.43 -22.93
N PHE A 222 -29.33 -9.74 -22.94
CA PHE A 222 -29.48 -10.47 -24.19
C PHE A 222 -30.75 -10.06 -24.95
N ALA A 223 -31.81 -9.69 -24.23
CA ALA A 223 -32.98 -9.08 -24.83
C ALA A 223 -32.64 -7.73 -25.50
N ALA A 224 -31.93 -6.84 -24.81
CA ALA A 224 -31.50 -5.56 -25.37
C ALA A 224 -30.62 -5.71 -26.61
N ALA A 225 -29.67 -6.65 -26.58
CA ALA A 225 -28.81 -6.95 -27.73
C ALA A 225 -29.62 -7.48 -28.93
N ALA A 226 -30.64 -8.32 -28.70
CA ALA A 226 -31.54 -8.77 -29.75
C ALA A 226 -32.37 -7.61 -30.34
N GLU A 227 -32.85 -6.69 -29.51
CA GLU A 227 -33.57 -5.48 -29.97
C GLU A 227 -32.69 -4.59 -30.86
N VAL A 228 -31.40 -4.40 -30.51
CA VAL A 228 -30.43 -3.68 -31.35
C VAL A 228 -30.24 -4.37 -32.71
N CYS A 229 -30.14 -5.70 -32.74
CA CYS A 229 -30.07 -6.45 -34.00
C CYS A 229 -31.33 -6.25 -34.86
N VAL A 230 -32.52 -6.28 -34.25
CA VAL A 230 -33.77 -6.03 -34.97
C VAL A 230 -33.84 -4.60 -35.52
N ALA A 231 -33.45 -3.60 -34.72
CA ALA A 231 -33.42 -2.19 -35.13
C ALA A 231 -32.43 -1.95 -36.28
N ALA A 232 -31.23 -2.55 -36.23
CA ALA A 232 -30.25 -2.50 -37.31
C ALA A 232 -30.78 -3.12 -38.62
N GLY A 233 -31.51 -4.24 -38.51
CA GLY A 233 -32.17 -4.89 -39.65
C GLY A 233 -33.27 -4.03 -40.29
N LYS A 234 -33.95 -3.16 -39.53
CA LYS A 234 -34.96 -2.23 -40.05
C LYS A 234 -34.37 -1.06 -40.83
N GLY A 235 -33.15 -0.61 -40.49
CA GLY A 235 -32.45 0.47 -41.19
C GLY A 235 -31.89 0.10 -42.57
N ALA A 236 -31.70 -1.20 -42.83
CA ALA A 236 -31.23 -1.73 -44.11
C ALA A 236 -32.43 -1.99 -45.06
N VAL A 237 -32.95 -0.94 -45.68
CA VAL A 237 -33.98 -1.08 -46.73
C VAL A 237 -33.36 -1.75 -47.97
N ASN A 238 -34.04 -2.80 -48.46
CA ASN A 238 -33.71 -3.70 -49.58
C ASN A 238 -32.77 -4.88 -49.29
N GLY A 239 -33.34 -5.95 -48.74
CA GLY A 239 -32.94 -7.32 -49.11
C GLY A 239 -31.99 -8.09 -48.19
N ALA A 240 -31.55 -7.52 -47.07
CA ALA A 240 -30.55 -8.16 -46.20
C ALA A 240 -31.09 -8.60 -44.82
N VAL A 241 -32.36 -9.01 -44.72
CA VAL A 241 -32.90 -9.57 -43.46
C VAL A 241 -32.24 -10.90 -43.09
N GLU A 242 -31.63 -11.61 -44.06
CA GLU A 242 -30.92 -12.87 -43.83
C GLU A 242 -29.49 -12.70 -43.23
N HIS A 243 -28.92 -11.49 -43.14
CA HIS A 243 -27.46 -11.31 -42.95
C HIS A 243 -27.05 -10.40 -41.76
N LEU A 244 -27.75 -10.46 -40.62
CA LEU A 244 -27.33 -9.75 -39.38
C LEU A 244 -26.03 -10.26 -38.77
N LEU A 245 -25.75 -11.56 -38.94
CA LEU A 245 -24.50 -12.22 -38.60
C LEU A 245 -24.12 -13.13 -39.79
N PRO A 246 -22.84 -13.23 -40.19
CA PRO A 246 -22.42 -14.20 -41.20
C PRO A 246 -22.90 -15.61 -40.80
N GLU A 247 -23.33 -16.44 -41.77
CA GLU A 247 -23.82 -17.80 -41.49
C GLU A 247 -22.82 -18.67 -40.70
N ALA A 248 -21.52 -18.42 -40.86
CA ALA A 248 -20.48 -19.05 -40.07
C ALA A 248 -20.58 -18.67 -38.57
N VAL A 249 -20.85 -17.39 -38.27
CA VAL A 249 -20.99 -16.88 -36.90
C VAL A 249 -22.30 -17.39 -36.29
N LYS A 250 -23.41 -17.41 -37.03
CA LYS A 250 -24.68 -17.99 -36.54
C LYS A 250 -24.54 -19.45 -36.13
N LYS A 251 -23.86 -20.26 -36.94
CA LYS A 251 -23.59 -21.68 -36.62
C LYS A 251 -22.77 -21.81 -35.34
N GLU A 252 -21.79 -20.95 -35.15
CA GLU A 252 -20.95 -20.93 -33.96
C GLU A 252 -21.72 -20.51 -32.71
N VAL A 253 -22.51 -19.42 -32.77
CA VAL A 253 -23.37 -18.96 -31.66
C VAL A 253 -24.36 -20.07 -31.22
N VAL A 254 -24.99 -20.75 -32.18
CA VAL A 254 -25.89 -21.90 -31.88
C VAL A 254 -25.12 -23.08 -31.28
N ARG A 255 -23.89 -23.33 -31.72
CA ARG A 255 -23.03 -24.37 -31.13
C ARG A 255 -22.72 -24.06 -29.67
N GLN A 256 -22.35 -22.81 -29.36
CA GLN A 256 -22.07 -22.35 -28.00
C GLN A 256 -23.31 -22.44 -27.10
N ALA A 257 -24.48 -22.00 -27.57
CA ALA A 257 -25.73 -22.12 -26.82
C ALA A 257 -26.06 -23.57 -26.45
N LYS A 258 -25.85 -24.53 -27.37
CA LYS A 258 -26.02 -25.96 -27.10
C LYS A 258 -25.06 -26.49 -26.04
N LEU A 259 -23.79 -26.06 -26.07
CA LEU A 259 -22.80 -26.46 -25.06
C LEU A 259 -23.19 -25.95 -23.67
N LEU A 260 -23.63 -24.69 -23.56
CA LEU A 260 -24.07 -24.11 -22.28
C LEU A 260 -25.31 -24.83 -21.72
N ARG A 261 -26.29 -25.15 -22.58
CA ARG A 261 -27.45 -25.96 -22.16
C ARG A 261 -27.08 -27.36 -21.68
N ALA A 262 -26.12 -28.01 -22.34
CA ALA A 262 -25.63 -29.32 -21.90
C ALA A 262 -24.89 -29.23 -20.56
N MET A 263 -24.18 -28.13 -20.32
CA MET A 263 -23.44 -27.89 -19.06
C MET A 263 -24.35 -27.54 -17.88
N ALA A 264 -25.51 -26.91 -18.11
CA ALA A 264 -26.43 -26.48 -17.06
C ALA A 264 -26.81 -27.57 -16.02
N PRO A 265 -27.32 -28.75 -16.42
CA PRO A 265 -27.68 -29.80 -15.45
C PRO A 265 -26.44 -30.42 -14.76
N GLU A 266 -25.30 -30.44 -15.46
CA GLU A 266 -24.03 -30.90 -14.89
C GLU A 266 -23.54 -29.95 -13.80
N LEU A 267 -23.57 -28.64 -14.06
CA LEU A 267 -23.23 -27.61 -13.07
C LEU A 267 -24.04 -27.82 -11.79
N ARG A 268 -25.36 -27.91 -11.90
CA ARG A 268 -26.21 -28.10 -10.72
C ARG A 268 -25.83 -29.35 -9.94
N THR A 269 -25.59 -30.46 -10.64
CA THR A 269 -25.18 -31.73 -10.02
C THR A 269 -23.86 -31.60 -9.29
N GLN A 270 -22.85 -31.01 -9.93
CA GLN A 270 -21.52 -30.82 -9.34
C GLN A 270 -21.59 -29.90 -8.11
N ILE A 271 -22.26 -28.75 -8.21
CA ILE A 271 -22.38 -27.77 -7.12
C ILE A 271 -23.11 -28.37 -5.91
N THR A 272 -24.19 -29.12 -6.13
CA THR A 272 -24.94 -29.78 -5.04
C THR A 272 -24.08 -30.83 -4.34
N GLY A 273 -23.26 -31.57 -5.10
CA GLY A 273 -22.34 -32.58 -4.56
C GLY A 273 -21.25 -32.00 -3.64
N LEU A 274 -20.94 -30.71 -3.73
CA LEU A 274 -19.94 -30.05 -2.87
C LEU A 274 -20.34 -29.94 -1.40
N ALA A 275 -21.60 -30.26 -1.07
CA ALA A 275 -22.08 -30.30 0.31
C ALA A 275 -21.49 -31.47 1.11
N ASP A 276 -21.08 -32.55 0.43
CA ASP A 276 -20.60 -33.77 1.07
C ASP A 276 -19.18 -33.57 1.66
N PRO A 277 -19.01 -33.62 3.00
CA PRO A 277 -17.69 -33.48 3.62
C PRO A 277 -16.73 -34.64 3.31
N GLY A 278 -17.23 -35.78 2.82
CA GLY A 278 -16.41 -36.92 2.39
C GLY A 278 -15.71 -36.70 1.03
N VAL A 279 -16.16 -35.72 0.25
CA VAL A 279 -15.51 -35.35 -1.02
C VAL A 279 -14.31 -34.44 -0.73
N GLN A 280 -13.13 -34.84 -1.19
CA GLN A 280 -11.89 -34.08 -0.95
C GLN A 280 -12.00 -32.65 -1.51
N ASN A 281 -11.63 -31.66 -0.70
CA ASN A 281 -11.69 -30.22 -1.02
C ASN A 281 -13.10 -29.68 -1.36
N SER A 282 -14.16 -30.44 -1.07
CA SER A 282 -15.53 -29.93 -1.18
C SER A 282 -15.78 -28.80 -0.18
N ILE A 283 -16.84 -28.02 -0.40
CA ILE A 283 -17.21 -26.94 0.53
C ILE A 283 -17.56 -27.50 1.91
N GLY A 284 -18.20 -28.68 1.96
CA GLY A 284 -18.43 -29.42 3.20
C GLY A 284 -17.13 -29.79 3.91
N SER A 285 -16.13 -30.28 3.18
CA SER A 285 -14.82 -30.66 3.72
C SER A 285 -14.03 -29.46 4.26
N LEU A 286 -14.09 -28.31 3.56
CA LEU A 286 -13.49 -27.05 4.01
C LEU A 286 -14.14 -26.56 5.31
N LEU A 287 -15.46 -26.60 5.42
CA LEU A 287 -16.18 -26.22 6.64
C LEU A 287 -15.93 -27.18 7.81
N LEU A 288 -15.78 -28.48 7.54
CA LEU A 288 -15.42 -29.45 8.57
C LEU A 288 -14.01 -29.15 9.11
N THR A 289 -13.04 -28.94 8.22
CA THR A 289 -11.67 -28.58 8.58
C THR A 289 -11.62 -27.29 9.41
N LEU A 290 -12.39 -26.27 9.01
CA LEU A 290 -12.51 -25.05 9.79
C LEU A 290 -13.10 -25.32 11.18
N GLY A 291 -14.16 -26.12 11.27
CA GLY A 291 -14.76 -26.50 12.56
C GLY A 291 -13.77 -27.17 13.51
N ASP A 292 -13.02 -28.15 13.02
CA ASP A 292 -12.00 -28.86 13.80
C ASP A 292 -10.87 -27.92 14.26
N ALA A 293 -10.45 -27.00 13.38
CA ALA A 293 -9.45 -25.99 13.71
C ALA A 293 -9.94 -25.02 14.79
N VAL A 294 -11.20 -24.58 14.72
CA VAL A 294 -11.79 -23.68 15.72
C VAL A 294 -11.92 -24.36 17.08
N VAL A 295 -12.35 -25.63 17.12
CA VAL A 295 -12.38 -26.43 18.37
C VAL A 295 -10.99 -26.55 18.98
N SER A 296 -9.99 -26.85 18.14
CA SER A 296 -8.59 -26.97 18.57
C SER A 296 -8.06 -25.65 19.11
N TRP A 297 -8.30 -24.55 18.39
CA TRP A 297 -7.94 -23.20 18.80
C TRP A 297 -8.59 -22.82 20.14
N ARG A 298 -9.89 -23.09 20.30
CA ARG A 298 -10.64 -22.83 21.53
C ARG A 298 -10.11 -23.65 22.71
N SER A 299 -9.64 -24.88 22.51
CA SER A 299 -9.04 -25.66 23.59
C SER A 299 -7.74 -25.05 24.14
N ARG A 300 -6.98 -24.37 23.27
CA ARG A 300 -5.72 -23.69 23.63
C ARG A 300 -5.96 -22.30 24.23
N ASN A 301 -6.95 -21.58 23.70
CA ASN A 301 -7.24 -20.18 24.04
C ASN A 301 -8.44 -20.02 25.00
N GLY A 302 -9.08 -21.13 25.38
CA GLY A 302 -10.27 -21.18 26.21
C GLY A 302 -9.96 -21.14 27.70
N HIS A 303 -9.46 -20.01 28.18
CA HIS A 303 -9.60 -19.62 29.59
C HIS A 303 -9.94 -18.13 29.61
N GLY A 304 -11.00 -17.77 30.33
CA GLY A 304 -11.46 -16.40 30.45
C GLY A 304 -10.32 -15.44 30.73
N GLN A 305 -10.32 -14.35 29.96
CA GLN A 305 -9.48 -13.16 30.08
C GLN A 305 -8.84 -13.03 31.47
N ALA A 306 -7.55 -13.34 31.58
CA ALA A 306 -6.79 -13.04 32.78
C ALA A 306 -6.52 -11.54 32.82
N PHE A 307 -7.55 -10.74 33.13
CA PHE A 307 -7.32 -9.41 33.65
C PHE A 307 -6.78 -9.58 35.07
N ASN A 308 -5.57 -9.08 35.34
CA ASN A 308 -5.16 -8.76 36.70
C ASN A 308 -6.06 -7.62 37.21
N ILE A 309 -7.25 -7.96 37.70
CA ILE A 309 -8.17 -7.00 38.32
C ILE A 309 -7.57 -6.60 39.66
N LYS A 310 -6.94 -5.42 39.74
CA LYS A 310 -6.62 -4.79 41.03
C LYS A 310 -7.95 -4.41 41.72
N PRO A 311 -8.20 -4.82 42.98
CA PRO A 311 -9.39 -4.40 43.71
C PRO A 311 -9.45 -2.86 43.82
N GLY A 312 -10.56 -2.25 43.41
CA GLY A 312 -10.81 -0.81 43.58
C GLY A 312 -10.59 0.08 42.35
N VAL A 313 -10.22 -0.47 41.19
CA VAL A 313 -10.06 0.31 39.94
C VAL A 313 -11.21 0.00 38.96
N VAL A 314 -11.83 1.04 38.39
CA VAL A 314 -12.87 0.90 37.35
C VAL A 314 -12.21 0.55 36.03
N ASN A 315 -12.34 -0.70 35.59
CA ASN A 315 -11.92 -1.14 34.27
C ASN A 315 -13.08 -1.03 33.27
N GLN A 316 -12.90 -0.25 32.20
CA GLN A 316 -13.86 -0.20 31.08
C GLN A 316 -13.48 -1.22 30.00
N ALA A 317 -14.08 -2.40 30.02
CA ALA A 317 -14.05 -3.30 28.88
C ALA A 317 -15.11 -2.86 27.85
N LYS A 318 -14.69 -2.18 26.78
CA LYS A 318 -15.58 -1.89 25.63
C LYS A 318 -15.42 -2.98 24.57
N ARG A 319 -16.43 -3.84 24.44
CA ARG A 319 -16.59 -4.71 23.27
C ARG A 319 -16.87 -3.82 22.04
N ARG A 320 -16.01 -3.88 21.02
CA ARG A 320 -16.16 -3.11 19.77
C ARG A 320 -16.73 -3.99 18.66
N ALA A 321 -17.44 -3.35 17.72
CA ALA A 321 -17.90 -3.98 16.48
C ALA A 321 -16.68 -4.42 15.63
N GLY A 322 -16.82 -5.49 14.84
CA GLY A 322 -15.71 -6.05 14.08
C GLY A 322 -15.16 -5.09 13.02
N GLU A 323 -13.85 -4.88 13.06
CA GLU A 323 -13.04 -4.27 12.00
C GLU A 323 -12.29 -5.39 11.27
N GLY A 324 -12.19 -5.32 9.94
CA GLY A 324 -11.48 -6.31 9.11
C GLY A 324 -12.38 -7.24 8.29
N LYS A 325 -13.40 -6.69 7.62
CA LYS A 325 -14.13 -7.43 6.58
C LYS A 325 -13.17 -7.81 5.47
N LEU A 326 -13.25 -9.04 5.01
CA LEU A 326 -12.44 -9.55 3.92
C LEU A 326 -13.31 -9.79 2.70
N GLU A 327 -12.68 -9.79 1.53
CA GLU A 327 -13.28 -10.22 0.30
C GLU A 327 -12.25 -10.90 -0.61
N LYS A 328 -12.71 -11.83 -1.46
CA LYS A 328 -11.86 -12.49 -2.45
C LYS A 328 -11.74 -11.67 -3.72
N VAL A 329 -10.51 -11.49 -4.20
CA VAL A 329 -10.16 -10.86 -5.48
C VAL A 329 -9.31 -11.82 -6.30
N GLN A 330 -9.65 -12.01 -7.58
CA GLN A 330 -8.88 -12.82 -8.52
C GLN A 330 -7.95 -12.02 -9.41
N ARG A 331 -8.31 -10.74 -9.64
CA ARG A 331 -7.53 -9.84 -10.47
C ARG A 331 -7.52 -8.44 -9.86
N GLU A 332 -6.34 -7.89 -9.77
CA GLU A 332 -6.08 -6.55 -9.27
C GLU A 332 -5.30 -5.77 -10.32
N THR A 333 -5.55 -4.47 -10.38
CA THR A 333 -4.69 -3.57 -11.13
C THR A 333 -3.32 -3.43 -10.45
N PRO A 334 -2.24 -3.18 -11.21
CA PRO A 334 -0.91 -2.94 -10.64
C PRO A 334 -0.93 -1.84 -9.57
N ALA A 335 -0.01 -1.93 -8.61
CA ALA A 335 0.16 -0.87 -7.62
C ALA A 335 0.52 0.46 -8.29
N LYS A 336 0.02 1.55 -7.71
CA LYS A 336 0.21 2.92 -8.18
C LYS A 336 1.43 3.59 -7.53
N GLY A 337 2.05 2.95 -6.54
CA GLY A 337 3.21 3.51 -5.86
C GLY A 337 3.83 2.59 -4.81
N ARG A 338 4.84 3.13 -4.13
CA ARG A 338 5.51 2.50 -2.99
C ARG A 338 5.10 3.19 -1.68
N PRO A 339 4.93 2.45 -0.58
CA PRO A 339 4.40 2.99 0.67
C PRO A 339 5.42 3.87 1.39
N ASN A 340 4.95 4.68 2.34
CA ASN A 340 5.82 5.30 3.33
C ASN A 340 6.26 4.23 4.34
N GLU A 341 7.51 3.81 4.28
CA GLU A 341 8.08 2.77 5.15
C GLU A 341 8.06 3.16 6.63
N LEU A 342 8.15 4.46 6.95
CA LEU A 342 8.08 4.96 8.32
C LEU A 342 6.64 4.90 8.89
N LYS A 343 5.62 4.80 8.05
CA LYS A 343 4.21 4.76 8.48
C LYS A 343 3.85 3.40 9.10
N ASN A 344 3.98 3.35 10.44
CA ASN A 344 3.88 2.13 11.25
C ASN A 344 4.86 1.02 10.82
N CYS A 345 6.07 1.40 10.38
CA CYS A 345 7.12 0.46 9.95
C CYS A 345 6.62 -0.54 8.89
N ALA A 346 6.10 -0.04 7.77
CA ALA A 346 5.51 -0.89 6.74
C ALA A 346 6.58 -1.83 6.13
N CYS A 347 6.36 -3.14 6.21
CA CYS A 347 7.19 -4.14 5.54
C CYS A 347 6.93 -4.06 4.02
N ALA A 348 7.79 -3.33 3.30
CA ALA A 348 7.50 -2.90 1.94
C ALA A 348 8.64 -3.10 0.93
N ALA A 349 9.80 -3.54 1.39
CA ALA A 349 10.98 -3.69 0.57
C ALA A 349 11.93 -4.78 1.11
N THR A 350 12.87 -5.21 0.28
CA THR A 350 14.00 -6.05 0.72
C THR A 350 14.89 -5.30 1.70
N ILE A 351 15.83 -6.03 2.34
CA ILE A 351 16.83 -5.43 3.23
C ILE A 351 17.70 -4.40 2.50
N LYS A 352 17.89 -4.53 1.18
CA LYS A 352 18.60 -3.54 0.34
C LYS A 352 17.66 -2.65 -0.48
N SER A 353 16.38 -2.55 -0.08
CA SER A 353 15.43 -1.52 -0.51
C SER A 353 14.82 -1.68 -1.91
N ILE A 354 14.75 -2.91 -2.44
CA ILE A 354 13.88 -3.22 -3.58
C ILE A 354 12.43 -3.23 -3.10
N SER A 355 11.62 -2.32 -3.63
CA SER A 355 10.19 -2.22 -3.31
C SER A 355 9.42 -3.48 -3.72
N PHE A 356 8.62 -4.04 -2.81
CA PHE A 356 7.72 -5.14 -3.13
C PHE A 356 6.61 -4.72 -4.09
N SER A 357 6.05 -3.51 -3.97
CA SER A 357 4.94 -3.12 -4.86
C SER A 357 5.38 -2.76 -6.27
N MET A 358 6.51 -2.04 -6.39
CA MET A 358 6.94 -1.46 -7.66
C MET A 358 8.14 -2.18 -8.29
N GLY A 359 8.93 -2.93 -7.51
CA GLY A 359 10.25 -3.43 -7.96
C GLY A 359 11.30 -2.34 -8.14
N SER A 360 10.99 -1.09 -7.80
CA SER A 360 11.95 0.01 -7.83
C SER A 360 13.01 -0.15 -6.74
N GLU A 361 14.26 0.12 -7.07
CA GLU A 361 15.38 0.15 -6.12
C GLU A 361 15.58 1.56 -5.56
N SER A 362 15.91 1.67 -4.26
CA SER A 362 16.26 2.93 -3.62
C SER A 362 17.55 2.80 -2.79
N VAL A 363 18.55 3.65 -3.03
CA VAL A 363 19.83 3.59 -2.30
C VAL A 363 20.23 4.96 -1.79
N SER A 364 20.48 5.09 -0.49
CA SER A 364 20.90 6.34 0.15
C SER A 364 22.35 6.29 0.64
N HIS A 365 23.13 7.32 0.29
CA HIS A 365 24.53 7.46 0.67
C HIS A 365 24.83 8.86 1.20
N THR A 366 25.40 8.95 2.40
CA THR A 366 25.74 10.23 3.05
C THR A 366 27.20 10.59 2.79
N ASP A 367 27.43 11.62 1.98
CA ASP A 367 28.79 11.99 1.57
C ASP A 367 29.57 12.67 2.70
N PHE A 368 28.91 13.56 3.44
CA PHE A 368 29.48 14.22 4.61
C PHE A 368 28.39 14.72 5.56
N SER A 369 28.78 14.97 6.80
CA SER A 369 27.94 15.49 7.88
C SER A 369 28.66 16.67 8.55
N LEU A 370 28.00 17.81 8.67
CA LEU A 370 28.55 19.00 9.34
C LEU A 370 27.68 19.40 10.54
N PRO A 371 28.26 19.50 11.76
CA PRO A 371 27.53 19.92 12.94
C PRO A 371 27.20 21.42 12.89
N GLY A 372 26.12 21.78 13.56
CA GLY A 372 25.73 23.17 13.71
C GLY A 372 24.32 23.35 14.24
N PRO A 373 23.91 24.59 14.51
CA PRO A 373 22.52 24.90 14.89
C PRO A 373 21.49 24.38 13.87
N PHE A 374 21.86 24.40 12.57
CA PHE A 374 21.22 23.63 11.52
C PHE A 374 22.27 22.63 10.99
N PRO A 375 22.20 21.34 11.37
CA PRO A 375 23.14 20.34 10.88
C PRO A 375 22.92 20.09 9.39
N ILE A 376 24.01 19.86 8.64
CA ILE A 376 23.95 19.49 7.23
C ILE A 376 24.35 18.03 7.11
N GLU A 377 23.37 17.20 6.77
CA GLU A 377 23.57 15.82 6.32
C GLU A 377 23.42 15.80 4.79
N TRP A 378 24.54 15.72 4.08
CA TRP A 378 24.51 15.67 2.62
C TRP A 378 24.34 14.23 2.13
N THR A 379 23.09 13.79 2.15
CA THR A 379 22.69 12.45 1.67
C THR A 379 22.14 12.53 0.26
N ARG A 380 22.65 11.67 -0.62
CA ARG A 380 22.11 11.42 -1.95
C ARG A 380 21.27 10.15 -1.91
N THR A 381 20.06 10.21 -2.45
CA THR A 381 19.16 9.06 -2.60
C THR A 381 18.96 8.81 -4.09
N TYR A 382 19.38 7.64 -4.56
CA TYR A 382 19.02 7.11 -5.88
C TYR A 382 17.67 6.43 -5.78
N CYS A 383 16.81 6.61 -6.79
CA CYS A 383 15.55 5.88 -6.91
C CYS A 383 15.32 5.51 -8.37
N SER A 384 15.26 4.21 -8.69
CA SER A 384 15.21 3.76 -10.09
C SER A 384 14.00 4.26 -10.88
N SER A 385 12.91 4.64 -10.21
CA SER A 385 11.69 5.17 -10.82
C SER A 385 11.61 6.70 -10.85
N LEU A 386 12.67 7.43 -10.47
CA LEU A 386 12.70 8.90 -10.40
C LEU A 386 13.21 9.53 -11.72
N ASP A 387 12.56 9.22 -12.84
CA ASP A 387 12.90 9.74 -14.17
C ASP A 387 12.79 11.27 -14.30
N ALA A 388 11.97 11.91 -13.46
CA ALA A 388 11.90 13.37 -13.34
C ALA A 388 13.28 14.03 -13.02
N TYR A 389 14.26 13.23 -12.56
CA TYR A 389 15.62 13.64 -12.23
C TYR A 389 16.68 13.09 -13.20
N ASP A 390 16.31 12.54 -14.36
CA ASP A 390 17.27 12.01 -15.35
C ASP A 390 18.28 13.08 -15.82
N GLN A 391 17.91 14.37 -15.75
CA GLN A 391 18.75 15.52 -16.15
C GLN A 391 18.99 16.50 -14.99
N ASP A 392 18.99 16.03 -13.74
CA ASP A 392 19.15 16.88 -12.55
C ASP A 392 20.62 17.03 -12.10
N VAL A 393 20.86 17.91 -11.12
CA VAL A 393 22.19 18.46 -10.80
C VAL A 393 23.10 17.47 -10.07
N ILE A 394 22.59 16.33 -9.59
CA ILE A 394 23.38 15.27 -8.95
C ILE A 394 23.51 14.02 -9.86
N GLY A 395 23.09 14.13 -11.13
CA GLY A 395 23.05 13.02 -12.07
C GLY A 395 21.73 12.27 -12.04
N ALA A 396 21.53 11.42 -13.04
CA ALA A 396 20.25 10.79 -13.31
C ALA A 396 19.69 10.05 -12.09
N ARG A 397 18.43 10.35 -11.75
CA ARG A 397 17.63 9.70 -10.70
C ARG A 397 18.20 9.80 -9.28
N TRP A 398 19.12 10.73 -9.04
CA TRP A 398 19.59 11.07 -7.70
C TRP A 398 18.93 12.34 -7.17
N ILE A 399 18.55 12.32 -5.90
CA ILE A 399 17.98 13.47 -5.19
C ILE A 399 18.67 13.65 -3.83
N THR A 400 18.61 14.87 -3.28
CA THR A 400 19.08 15.18 -1.92
C THR A 400 18.01 15.93 -1.13
N PRO A 401 18.10 16.00 0.20
CA PRO A 401 17.24 16.87 1.02
C PRO A 401 17.26 18.37 0.67
N PHE A 402 18.19 18.79 -0.20
CA PHE A 402 18.42 20.17 -0.63
C PHE A 402 18.08 20.40 -2.11
N THR A 403 17.75 19.35 -2.86
CA THR A 403 17.35 19.44 -4.28
C THR A 403 15.89 19.05 -4.52
N THR A 404 15.11 18.84 -3.46
CA THR A 404 13.65 18.60 -3.55
C THR A 404 12.94 19.74 -4.28
N ARG A 405 11.85 19.41 -4.99
CA ARG A 405 11.06 20.38 -5.76
C ARG A 405 9.62 19.93 -5.94
N PHE A 406 8.76 20.89 -6.31
CA PHE A 406 7.44 20.59 -6.85
C PHE A 406 7.41 20.89 -8.34
N ASP A 407 6.90 19.95 -9.13
CA ASP A 407 6.61 20.15 -10.55
C ASP A 407 5.11 20.45 -10.71
N CYS A 408 4.75 21.46 -11.51
CA CYS A 408 3.37 21.75 -11.86
C CYS A 408 2.93 20.82 -13.00
N VAL A 409 2.03 19.88 -12.69
CA VAL A 409 1.47 18.93 -13.65
C VAL A 409 -0.04 19.15 -13.67
N ASP A 410 -0.59 19.40 -14.86
CA ASP A 410 -1.98 19.78 -15.08
C ASP A 410 -2.44 20.93 -14.16
N GLU A 411 -3.48 20.72 -13.36
CA GLU A 411 -3.96 21.67 -12.34
C GLU A 411 -3.39 21.40 -10.93
N GLY A 412 -2.50 20.42 -10.80
CA GLY A 412 -1.94 19.93 -9.54
C GLY A 412 -0.46 20.24 -9.34
N LEU A 413 0.13 19.51 -8.41
CA LEU A 413 1.55 19.51 -8.06
C LEU A 413 2.03 18.07 -7.88
N VAL A 414 3.25 17.80 -8.33
CA VAL A 414 3.99 16.58 -7.97
C VAL A 414 5.19 16.99 -7.13
N PHE A 415 5.23 16.56 -5.88
CA PHE A 415 6.34 16.79 -4.97
C PHE A 415 7.33 15.64 -5.04
N HIS A 416 8.58 15.93 -5.42
CA HIS A 416 9.67 14.95 -5.39
C HIS A 416 10.41 15.07 -4.06
N ASP A 417 10.23 14.07 -3.20
CA ASP A 417 10.76 14.04 -1.84
C ASP A 417 12.16 13.39 -1.79
N ALA A 418 12.93 13.74 -0.77
CA ALA A 418 14.32 13.33 -0.57
C ALA A 418 14.49 11.82 -0.34
N ASP A 419 13.40 11.11 -0.03
CA ASP A 419 13.38 9.65 0.02
C ASP A 419 13.30 9.01 -1.38
N GLY A 420 13.16 9.82 -2.45
CA GLY A 420 13.03 9.39 -3.84
C GLY A 420 11.60 9.14 -4.30
N ARG A 421 10.59 9.32 -3.45
CA ARG A 421 9.16 9.21 -3.82
C ARG A 421 8.65 10.50 -4.43
N SER A 422 7.63 10.34 -5.27
CA SER A 422 6.87 11.45 -5.82
C SER A 422 5.45 11.42 -5.24
N HIS A 423 4.97 12.57 -4.79
CA HIS A 423 3.66 12.70 -4.15
C HIS A 423 2.79 13.69 -4.91
N GLU A 424 1.62 13.24 -5.33
CA GLU A 424 0.64 14.11 -5.97
C GLU A 424 -0.13 14.93 -4.93
N PHE A 425 -0.31 16.21 -5.23
CA PHE A 425 -1.06 17.15 -4.43
C PHE A 425 -1.97 17.99 -5.33
N PRO A 426 -3.23 18.25 -4.92
CA PRO A 426 -4.00 19.31 -5.55
C PRO A 426 -3.30 20.65 -5.25
N LEU A 427 -3.26 21.56 -6.22
CA LEU A 427 -2.70 22.89 -6.00
C LEU A 427 -3.65 23.71 -5.11
N PRO A 428 -3.27 24.07 -3.86
CA PRO A 428 -4.18 24.81 -2.99
C PRO A 428 -4.48 26.20 -3.59
N LYS A 429 -5.63 26.78 -3.22
CA LYS A 429 -5.85 28.21 -3.48
C LYS A 429 -4.88 29.03 -2.65
N VAL A 430 -4.56 30.24 -3.10
CA VAL A 430 -3.69 31.15 -2.36
C VAL A 430 -4.25 31.39 -0.95
N LYS A 431 -3.38 31.29 0.06
CA LYS A 431 -3.63 31.29 1.52
C LYS A 431 -4.36 30.07 2.08
N LEU A 432 -4.63 29.05 1.27
CA LEU A 432 -5.14 27.77 1.74
C LEU A 432 -4.04 26.70 1.77
N PHE A 433 -4.37 25.58 2.39
CA PHE A 433 -3.49 24.43 2.54
C PHE A 433 -4.16 23.13 2.08
N HIS A 434 -3.34 22.11 1.86
CA HIS A 434 -3.76 20.72 1.72
C HIS A 434 -2.91 19.88 2.67
N PHE A 435 -3.55 18.97 3.41
CA PHE A 435 -2.89 18.05 4.33
C PHE A 435 -3.01 16.62 3.81
N ASN A 436 -1.86 15.95 3.67
CA ASN A 436 -1.78 14.53 3.37
C ASN A 436 -1.47 13.76 4.67
N ALA A 437 -2.47 13.02 5.17
CA ALA A 437 -2.39 12.28 6.42
C ALA A 437 -1.53 11.00 6.36
N ILE A 438 -1.29 10.47 5.15
CA ILE A 438 -0.41 9.32 4.95
C ILE A 438 1.04 9.76 5.16
N GLU A 439 1.44 10.85 4.51
CA GLU A 439 2.82 11.37 4.54
C GLU A 439 3.09 12.35 5.68
N ASN A 440 2.05 12.78 6.40
CA ASN A 440 2.12 13.85 7.41
C ASN A 440 2.70 15.17 6.83
N LEU A 441 2.30 15.49 5.61
CA LEU A 441 2.76 16.66 4.86
C LEU A 441 1.65 17.69 4.71
N THR A 442 1.93 18.95 5.04
CA THR A 442 1.02 20.07 4.78
C THR A 442 1.63 21.02 3.75
N VAL A 443 0.98 21.16 2.59
CA VAL A 443 1.36 22.12 1.55
C VAL A 443 0.51 23.37 1.69
N ILE A 444 1.13 24.53 1.87
CA ILE A 444 0.48 25.84 2.02
C ILE A 444 0.87 26.72 0.84
N ARG A 445 -0.11 27.27 0.12
CA ARG A 445 0.17 28.21 -0.98
C ARG A 445 0.14 29.64 -0.48
N LEU A 446 1.31 30.23 -0.19
CA LEU A 446 1.39 31.60 0.33
C LEU A 446 1.03 32.66 -0.71
N SER A 447 1.45 32.45 -1.96
CA SER A 447 1.16 33.35 -3.08
C SER A 447 1.12 32.56 -4.40
N LYS A 448 0.97 33.25 -5.54
CA LYS A 448 1.07 32.61 -6.86
C LYS A 448 2.40 31.88 -7.06
N ASP A 449 3.48 32.42 -6.47
CA ASP A 449 4.85 32.02 -6.74
C ASP A 449 5.58 31.47 -5.49
N ARG A 450 4.87 31.23 -4.38
CA ARG A 450 5.46 30.68 -3.16
C ARG A 450 4.63 29.57 -2.52
N LEU A 451 5.28 28.46 -2.23
CA LEU A 451 4.76 27.35 -1.44
C LEU A 451 5.55 27.21 -0.13
N VAL A 452 4.87 26.72 0.90
CA VAL A 452 5.51 26.23 2.12
C VAL A 452 5.08 24.78 2.32
N LEU A 453 6.05 23.91 2.60
CA LEU A 453 5.82 22.53 3.03
C LEU A 453 6.14 22.44 4.53
N MET A 454 5.20 21.93 5.31
CA MET A 454 5.41 21.56 6.70
C MET A 454 5.53 20.04 6.79
N ARG A 455 6.60 19.54 7.43
CA ARG A 455 6.78 18.12 7.75
C ARG A 455 6.48 17.90 9.22
N GLY A 456 5.22 17.64 9.54
CA GLY A 456 4.74 17.66 10.93
C GLY A 456 5.24 18.90 11.69
N LEU A 457 5.94 18.66 12.80
CA LEU A 457 6.60 19.67 13.62
C LEU A 457 8.10 19.78 13.41
N GLU A 458 8.70 18.94 12.56
CA GLU A 458 10.16 18.78 12.51
C GLU A 458 10.84 19.95 11.83
N HIS A 459 10.33 20.42 10.69
CA HIS A 459 10.81 21.63 10.04
C HIS A 459 9.84 22.15 8.98
N ARG A 460 10.10 23.40 8.58
CA ARG A 460 9.39 24.11 7.51
C ARG A 460 10.31 24.32 6.32
N GLU A 461 9.79 24.11 5.12
CA GLU A 461 10.49 24.32 3.86
C GLU A 461 9.75 25.37 3.01
N THR A 462 10.48 26.28 2.37
CA THR A 462 9.92 27.32 1.50
C THR A 462 10.42 27.14 0.08
N TYR A 463 9.48 27.16 -0.87
CA TYR A 463 9.76 26.99 -2.28
C TYR A 463 9.29 28.21 -3.08
N ILE A 464 10.04 28.55 -4.13
CA ILE A 464 9.72 29.66 -5.05
C ILE A 464 9.53 29.16 -6.48
N ARG A 465 8.56 29.73 -7.18
CA ARG A 465 8.27 29.35 -8.57
C ARG A 465 9.37 29.81 -9.54
N ARG A 466 9.82 28.89 -10.38
CA ARG A 466 10.75 29.06 -11.49
C ARG A 466 10.19 28.28 -12.68
N GLY A 467 9.52 28.99 -13.60
CA GLY A 467 8.81 28.35 -14.72
C GLY A 467 7.69 27.43 -14.23
N LEU A 468 7.76 26.16 -14.62
CA LEU A 468 6.81 25.10 -14.23
C LEU A 468 7.21 24.36 -12.94
N ARG A 469 8.24 24.82 -12.23
CA ARG A 469 8.73 24.19 -11.00
C ARG A 469 8.68 25.15 -9.82
N PHE A 470 8.53 24.63 -8.61
CA PHE A 470 8.84 25.34 -7.38
C PHE A 470 10.12 24.74 -6.79
N VAL A 471 11.17 25.53 -6.69
CA VAL A 471 12.49 25.10 -6.19
C VAL A 471 12.67 25.51 -4.73
N LEU A 472 13.33 24.64 -3.96
CA LEU A 472 13.60 24.88 -2.54
C LEU A 472 14.57 26.06 -2.36
N ILE A 473 14.23 27.00 -1.48
CA ILE A 473 15.09 28.16 -1.17
C ILE A 473 15.42 28.28 0.33
N ASN A 474 14.67 27.62 1.21
CA ASN A 474 14.89 27.72 2.64
C ASN A 474 14.31 26.53 3.41
N LYS A 475 15.04 26.03 4.42
CA LYS A 475 14.54 25.11 5.44
C LYS A 475 14.77 25.70 6.84
N VAL A 476 13.83 25.53 7.77
CA VAL A 476 13.89 26.11 9.13
C VAL A 476 13.41 25.10 10.17
N LEU A 477 14.25 24.84 11.17
CA LEU A 477 13.94 24.00 12.34
C LEU A 477 13.07 24.75 13.37
N PRO A 478 12.45 24.07 14.35
CA PRO A 478 11.51 24.67 15.30
C PRO A 478 12.22 25.67 16.24
N ASN A 479 13.48 25.38 16.57
CA ASN A 479 14.37 26.27 17.33
C ASN A 479 14.72 27.58 16.57
N GLY A 480 14.40 27.67 15.27
CA GLY A 480 14.63 28.83 14.43
C GLY A 480 15.98 28.86 13.70
N ALA A 481 16.84 27.86 13.87
CA ALA A 481 17.96 27.65 12.98
C ALA A 481 17.47 27.27 11.58
N GLY A 482 18.20 27.66 10.54
CA GLY A 482 17.78 27.39 9.17
C GLY A 482 18.94 27.36 8.19
N VAL A 483 18.60 27.02 6.94
CA VAL A 483 19.51 27.06 5.79
C VAL A 483 18.83 27.79 4.65
N MET A 484 19.55 28.73 4.03
CA MET A 484 19.17 29.36 2.77
C MET A 484 19.86 28.65 1.61
N LEU A 485 19.12 28.41 0.53
CA LEU A 485 19.64 27.81 -0.69
C LEU A 485 19.61 28.86 -1.79
N HIS A 486 20.79 29.16 -2.33
CA HIS A 486 20.97 30.11 -3.42
C HIS A 486 21.08 29.37 -4.75
N HIS A 487 20.48 29.92 -5.80
CA HIS A 487 20.45 29.32 -7.14
C HIS A 487 20.99 30.31 -8.18
N GLU A 488 22.24 30.70 -8.03
CA GLU A 488 22.88 31.78 -8.81
C GLU A 488 23.67 31.26 -10.00
N HIS A 489 24.08 29.98 -9.98
CA HIS A 489 24.69 29.33 -11.15
C HIS A 489 23.70 29.33 -12.31
N ARG A 490 24.20 29.50 -13.54
CA ARG A 490 23.38 29.48 -14.75
C ARG A 490 23.88 28.42 -15.71
N HIS A 491 22.98 27.53 -16.11
CA HIS A 491 23.21 26.55 -17.16
C HIS A 491 21.94 26.48 -18.04
N ASP A 492 22.09 26.60 -19.36
CA ASP A 492 20.98 26.59 -20.34
C ASP A 492 19.78 27.47 -19.97
N GLY A 493 20.06 28.67 -19.43
CA GLY A 493 19.03 29.62 -19.02
C GLY A 493 18.30 29.29 -17.72
N HIS A 494 18.68 28.21 -17.05
CA HIS A 494 18.13 27.78 -15.75
C HIS A 494 19.06 28.13 -14.60
N SER A 495 18.46 28.45 -13.46
CA SER A 495 19.17 28.67 -12.19
C SER A 495 19.48 27.33 -11.53
N VAL A 496 20.74 27.12 -11.15
CA VAL A 496 21.26 25.91 -10.49
C VAL A 496 21.75 26.24 -9.09
N LEU A 497 21.63 25.30 -8.15
CA LEU A 497 22.06 25.43 -6.75
C LEU A 497 23.55 25.83 -6.67
N SER A 498 23.82 26.98 -6.05
CA SER A 498 25.15 27.61 -5.98
C SER A 498 25.75 27.66 -4.57
N GLU A 499 24.92 27.84 -3.54
CA GLU A 499 25.38 27.97 -2.17
C GLU A 499 24.30 27.51 -1.16
N LEU A 500 24.74 26.87 -0.07
CA LEU A 500 23.94 26.68 1.14
C LEU A 500 24.52 27.53 2.26
N VAL A 501 23.67 28.32 2.93
CA VAL A 501 24.08 29.19 4.04
C VAL A 501 23.25 28.88 5.27
N THR A 502 23.87 28.29 6.29
CA THR A 502 23.19 28.00 7.57
C THR A 502 23.25 29.20 8.50
N TYR A 503 22.20 29.39 9.29
CA TYR A 503 22.07 30.51 10.22
C TYR A 503 21.32 30.09 11.50
N ARG A 504 21.44 30.91 12.55
CA ARG A 504 20.88 30.65 13.89
C ARG A 504 19.86 31.70 14.34
N GLU A 505 19.04 31.31 15.32
CA GLU A 505 18.13 32.21 16.06
C GLU A 505 17.16 33.04 15.18
N LYS A 506 16.71 32.50 14.04
CA LYS A 506 15.85 33.19 13.06
C LYS A 506 16.46 34.46 12.46
N ASP A 507 17.78 34.65 12.57
CA ASP A 507 18.49 35.79 12.00
C ASP A 507 19.48 35.31 10.93
N ALA A 508 19.12 35.49 9.66
CA ALA A 508 19.95 35.10 8.52
C ALA A 508 21.32 35.82 8.47
N ARG A 509 21.52 36.88 9.25
CA ARG A 509 22.82 37.57 9.39
C ARG A 509 23.78 36.83 10.33
N LYS A 510 23.26 35.97 11.21
CA LYS A 510 24.05 35.11 12.10
C LYS A 510 24.44 33.82 11.38
N VAL A 511 25.23 33.96 10.33
CA VAL A 511 25.72 32.84 9.52
C VAL A 511 26.59 31.90 10.36
N HIS A 512 26.41 30.60 10.19
CA HIS A 512 27.20 29.54 10.83
C HIS A 512 28.11 28.84 9.82
N LEU A 513 27.54 28.27 8.76
CA LEU A 513 28.29 27.62 7.67
C LEU A 513 27.91 28.21 6.31
N ARG A 514 28.87 28.23 5.40
CA ARG A 514 28.66 28.44 3.96
C ARG A 514 29.26 27.27 3.19
N ILE A 515 28.45 26.67 2.32
CA ILE A 515 28.85 25.56 1.47
C ILE A 515 28.64 25.99 0.02
N GLY A 516 29.72 26.15 -0.72
CA GLY A 516 29.68 26.48 -2.15
C GLY A 516 29.64 25.22 -3.01
N THR A 517 29.05 25.33 -4.20
CA THR A 517 29.03 24.27 -5.21
C THR A 517 29.83 24.69 -6.45
N LEU A 518 30.36 23.72 -7.17
CA LEU A 518 30.86 23.88 -8.54
C LEU A 518 30.02 23.04 -9.48
N ILE A 519 29.87 23.49 -10.72
CA ILE A 519 29.15 22.78 -11.77
C ILE A 519 30.07 22.47 -12.96
N ASP A 520 29.76 21.41 -13.70
CA ASP A 520 30.32 21.15 -15.02
C ASP A 520 29.60 21.96 -16.11
N ASP A 521 30.00 21.75 -17.36
CA ASP A 521 29.42 22.40 -18.53
C ASP A 521 28.00 21.93 -18.86
N GLN A 522 27.54 20.82 -18.27
CA GLN A 522 26.15 20.33 -18.31
C GLN A 522 25.34 20.77 -17.08
N GLY A 523 25.89 21.63 -16.21
CA GLY A 523 25.18 22.15 -15.04
C GLY A 523 25.04 21.17 -13.86
N ARG A 524 25.75 20.04 -13.88
CA ARG A 524 25.78 19.06 -12.79
C ARG A 524 26.82 19.44 -11.75
N LEU A 525 26.53 19.22 -10.48
CA LEU A 525 27.47 19.53 -9.40
C LEU A 525 28.71 18.62 -9.51
N THR A 526 29.91 19.19 -9.45
CA THR A 526 31.16 18.41 -9.44
C THR A 526 31.74 18.24 -8.03
N GLY A 527 31.18 18.94 -7.05
CA GLY A 527 31.53 18.81 -5.65
C GLY A 527 30.91 19.89 -4.77
N LEU A 528 31.23 19.82 -3.47
CA LEU A 528 30.85 20.83 -2.48
C LEU A 528 32.07 21.24 -1.66
N TRP A 529 32.14 22.53 -1.31
CA TRP A 529 33.26 23.11 -0.58
C TRP A 529 32.79 23.91 0.61
N GLU A 530 33.49 23.76 1.74
CA GLU A 530 33.31 24.65 2.88
C GLU A 530 33.99 25.99 2.59
N VAL A 531 33.22 27.07 2.69
CA VAL A 531 33.69 28.45 2.48
C VAL A 531 33.64 29.20 3.80
N ARG A 532 34.74 29.82 4.21
CA ARG A 532 34.79 30.69 5.40
C ARG A 532 35.41 32.03 5.03
N ASN A 533 34.73 33.12 5.35
CA ASN A 533 35.16 34.50 5.06
C ASN A 533 35.48 34.75 3.57
N GLY A 534 34.82 34.03 2.66
CA GLY A 534 35.04 34.14 1.22
C GLY A 534 36.14 33.21 0.66
N ASP A 535 36.91 32.55 1.52
CA ASP A 535 37.93 31.59 1.09
C ASP A 535 37.39 30.15 1.12
N VAL A 536 37.72 29.38 0.08
CA VAL A 536 37.55 27.91 0.08
C VAL A 536 38.51 27.31 1.11
N LYS A 537 37.97 26.57 2.08
CA LYS A 537 38.77 25.94 3.15
C LYS A 537 39.07 24.48 2.89
N ARG A 538 38.08 23.71 2.43
CA ARG A 538 38.24 22.31 2.06
C ARG A 538 37.13 21.86 1.13
N GLN A 539 37.44 20.84 0.32
CA GLN A 539 36.45 20.10 -0.44
C GLN A 539 35.81 19.06 0.48
N LEU A 540 34.47 19.04 0.52
CA LEU A 540 33.68 18.14 1.35
C LEU A 540 33.36 16.85 0.59
N CYS A 541 33.10 16.95 -0.72
CA CYS A 541 32.94 15.82 -1.63
C CYS A 541 33.20 16.21 -3.09
N ALA A 542 33.34 15.19 -3.94
CA ALA A 542 33.53 15.32 -5.39
C ALA A 542 32.68 14.29 -6.15
N TYR A 543 32.26 14.63 -7.37
CA TYR A 543 31.45 13.79 -8.24
C TYR A 543 32.06 13.65 -9.63
N GLN A 544 31.84 12.49 -10.27
CA GLN A 544 32.13 12.26 -11.68
C GLN A 544 30.95 11.58 -12.35
N TYR A 545 30.70 11.97 -13.59
CA TYR A 545 29.58 11.48 -14.40
C TYR A 545 30.09 10.82 -15.67
N ASP A 546 29.27 9.94 -16.24
CA ASP A 546 29.46 9.50 -17.61
C ASP A 546 28.77 10.43 -18.63
N ASP A 547 28.88 10.06 -19.91
CA ASP A 547 28.31 10.80 -21.05
C ASP A 547 26.77 10.76 -21.07
N PHE A 548 26.14 9.84 -20.34
CA PHE A 548 24.68 9.72 -20.26
C PHE A 548 24.08 10.54 -19.12
N GLY A 549 24.89 11.07 -18.21
CA GLY A 549 24.39 11.79 -17.04
C GLY A 549 24.40 10.97 -15.75
N ASP A 550 24.89 9.73 -15.79
CA ASP A 550 24.90 8.85 -14.63
C ASP A 550 26.08 9.19 -13.70
N LEU A 551 25.80 9.26 -12.40
CA LEU A 551 26.81 9.50 -11.37
C LEU A 551 27.66 8.24 -11.14
N VAL A 552 28.84 8.17 -11.74
CA VAL A 552 29.71 6.98 -11.69
C VAL A 552 30.66 6.95 -10.50
N LEU A 553 30.94 8.10 -9.87
CA LEU A 553 31.82 8.20 -8.71
C LEU A 553 31.38 9.32 -7.78
N ALA A 554 31.34 9.02 -6.48
CA ALA A 554 31.15 10.01 -5.42
C ALA A 554 32.20 9.82 -4.34
N GLN A 555 33.02 10.85 -4.11
CA GLN A 555 34.19 10.82 -3.26
C GLN A 555 34.00 11.72 -2.04
N ASP A 556 34.46 11.28 -0.87
CA ASP A 556 34.48 12.07 0.37
C ASP A 556 35.74 12.94 0.49
N GLU A 557 35.79 13.78 1.54
CA GLU A 557 36.92 14.68 1.79
C GLU A 557 38.28 13.98 1.98
N ASN A 558 38.30 12.67 2.28
CA ASN A 558 39.52 11.88 2.49
C ASN A 558 39.86 11.01 1.27
N GLY A 559 39.09 11.12 0.19
CA GLY A 559 39.33 10.43 -1.05
C GLY A 559 38.70 9.04 -1.16
N ALA A 560 38.02 8.54 -0.13
CA ALA A 560 37.27 7.28 -0.21
C ALA A 560 35.98 7.51 -1.02
N ALA A 561 35.55 6.52 -1.81
CA ALA A 561 34.52 6.76 -2.80
C ALA A 561 33.56 5.58 -2.98
N TRP A 562 32.31 5.91 -3.31
CA TRP A 562 31.41 4.98 -3.97
C TRP A 562 31.65 5.00 -5.47
N ARG A 563 31.45 3.84 -6.10
CA ARG A 563 31.50 3.67 -7.55
C ARG A 563 30.23 2.99 -8.01
N TYR A 564 29.71 3.41 -9.16
CA TYR A 564 28.44 2.93 -9.68
C TYR A 564 28.60 2.49 -11.13
N GLN A 565 27.84 1.50 -11.54
CA GLN A 565 27.73 1.00 -12.91
C GLN A 565 26.26 0.97 -13.31
N TYR A 566 25.98 1.41 -14.53
CA TYR A 566 24.62 1.64 -14.99
C TYR A 566 24.32 0.91 -16.30
N GLN A 567 23.03 0.68 -16.53
CA GLN A 567 22.45 0.40 -17.82
C GLN A 567 21.11 1.13 -17.93
N ASN A 568 20.98 2.09 -18.85
CA ASN A 568 19.77 2.93 -19.00
C ASN A 568 19.35 3.65 -17.70
N HIS A 569 20.30 4.29 -17.01
CA HIS A 569 20.12 4.92 -15.69
C HIS A 569 19.75 3.96 -14.56
N LEU A 570 19.70 2.64 -14.81
CA LEU A 570 19.50 1.62 -13.78
C LEU A 570 20.85 1.17 -13.21
N ILE A 571 21.08 1.36 -11.91
CA ILE A 571 22.27 0.82 -11.23
C ILE A 571 22.27 -0.70 -11.37
N THR A 572 23.27 -1.25 -12.05
CA THR A 572 23.50 -2.71 -12.15
C THR A 572 24.49 -3.20 -11.09
N ARG A 573 25.34 -2.29 -10.59
CA ARG A 573 26.31 -2.56 -9.55
C ARG A 573 26.78 -1.28 -8.88
N TYR A 574 27.08 -1.34 -7.58
CA TYR A 574 27.82 -0.28 -6.90
C TYR A 574 28.76 -0.83 -5.83
N THR A 575 29.79 -0.06 -5.46
CA THR A 575 30.68 -0.36 -4.33
C THR A 575 30.56 0.66 -3.23
N ASP A 576 30.69 0.22 -1.97
CA ASP A 576 30.89 1.12 -0.84
C ASP A 576 32.32 1.70 -0.80
N ARG A 577 32.58 2.57 0.18
CA ARG A 577 33.89 3.21 0.40
C ARG A 577 35.02 2.23 0.76
N THR A 578 34.70 0.97 1.08
CA THR A 578 35.67 -0.11 1.33
C THR A 578 35.91 -0.99 0.11
N ASN A 579 35.29 -0.66 -1.03
CA ASN A 579 35.24 -1.45 -2.28
C ASN A 579 34.41 -2.75 -2.20
N ARG A 580 33.55 -2.92 -1.19
CA ARG A 580 32.60 -4.04 -1.19
C ARG A 580 31.47 -3.75 -2.17
N GLY A 581 31.20 -4.67 -3.10
CA GLY A 581 30.19 -4.48 -4.14
C GLY A 581 28.83 -5.12 -3.85
N LEU A 582 27.77 -4.45 -4.29
CA LEU A 582 26.41 -4.98 -4.43
C LEU A 582 26.02 -4.96 -5.92
N ASN A 583 25.32 -5.99 -6.35
CA ASN A 583 24.88 -6.21 -7.73
C ASN A 583 23.36 -6.27 -7.79
N LEU A 584 22.80 -5.77 -8.89
CA LEU A 584 21.36 -5.72 -9.15
C LEU A 584 21.07 -6.31 -10.53
N GLN A 585 20.02 -7.12 -10.62
CA GLN A 585 19.49 -7.64 -11.87
C GLN A 585 18.13 -7.03 -12.16
N TRP A 586 17.95 -6.55 -13.39
CA TRP A 586 16.74 -5.85 -13.81
C TRP A 586 15.91 -6.66 -14.82
N GLN A 587 14.60 -6.50 -14.73
CA GLN A 587 13.64 -6.84 -15.76
C GLN A 587 13.03 -5.52 -16.29
N GLY A 588 13.29 -5.23 -17.56
CA GLY A 588 12.94 -3.94 -18.18
C GLY A 588 14.14 -3.01 -18.34
N THR A 589 13.91 -1.84 -18.92
CA THR A 589 14.96 -0.83 -19.20
C THR A 589 14.57 0.60 -18.85
N GLY A 590 13.27 0.86 -18.61
CA GLY A 590 12.75 2.17 -18.25
C GLY A 590 12.69 2.42 -16.74
N PRO A 591 12.11 3.55 -16.31
CA PRO A 591 11.88 3.84 -14.90
C PRO A 591 10.87 2.90 -14.22
N ASP A 592 10.09 2.17 -15.00
CA ASP A 592 9.17 1.12 -14.58
C ASP A 592 9.83 -0.28 -14.48
N ALA A 593 11.14 -0.39 -14.79
CA ALA A 593 11.87 -1.64 -14.67
C ALA A 593 11.89 -2.14 -13.21
N LYS A 594 11.81 -3.47 -13.06
CA LYS A 594 11.82 -4.13 -11.75
C LYS A 594 13.18 -4.74 -11.45
N ALA A 595 13.76 -4.43 -10.30
CA ALA A 595 14.90 -5.15 -9.78
C ALA A 595 14.41 -6.53 -9.29
N VAL A 596 14.82 -7.59 -9.98
CA VAL A 596 14.39 -8.98 -9.70
C VAL A 596 15.36 -9.72 -8.80
N ARG A 597 16.56 -9.17 -8.58
CA ARG A 597 17.59 -9.78 -7.72
C ARG A 597 18.61 -8.76 -7.23
N GLU A 598 19.04 -8.92 -5.98
CA GLU A 598 20.16 -8.21 -5.35
C GLU A 598 21.13 -9.22 -4.72
N TRP A 599 22.45 -8.98 -4.79
CA TRP A 599 23.45 -9.80 -4.09
C TRP A 599 24.80 -9.09 -3.94
N ALA A 600 25.52 -9.36 -2.84
CA ALA A 600 26.89 -8.89 -2.67
C ALA A 600 27.90 -9.79 -3.41
N ASP A 601 29.11 -9.29 -3.66
CA ASP A 601 30.16 -10.03 -4.40
C ASP A 601 30.56 -11.38 -3.77
N ASP A 602 30.45 -11.48 -2.46
CA ASP A 602 30.71 -12.69 -1.69
C ASP A 602 29.51 -13.67 -1.70
N GLY A 603 28.43 -13.33 -2.41
CA GLY A 603 27.18 -14.09 -2.46
C GLY A 603 26.24 -13.84 -1.27
N SER A 604 26.65 -13.02 -0.29
CA SER A 604 25.75 -12.65 0.81
C SER A 604 24.61 -11.76 0.34
N PHE A 605 23.51 -11.78 1.10
CA PHE A 605 22.29 -11.01 0.80
C PHE A 605 21.63 -11.33 -0.54
N ASP A 606 21.90 -12.49 -1.17
CA ASP A 606 21.19 -12.92 -2.38
C ASP A 606 19.68 -13.00 -2.09
N THR A 607 18.93 -12.09 -2.70
CA THR A 607 17.47 -12.01 -2.58
C THR A 607 16.88 -11.92 -3.97
N ARG A 608 15.87 -12.74 -4.26
CA ARG A 608 15.20 -12.82 -5.57
C ARG A 608 13.73 -12.50 -5.42
N LEU A 609 13.20 -11.70 -6.34
CA LEU A 609 11.81 -11.29 -6.35
C LEU A 609 11.09 -11.77 -7.60
N ALA A 610 9.82 -12.15 -7.42
CA ALA A 610 8.88 -12.36 -8.52
C ALA A 610 7.54 -11.73 -8.14
N TRP A 611 6.78 -11.30 -9.15
CA TRP A 611 5.45 -10.72 -8.97
C TRP A 611 4.41 -11.64 -9.58
N ASP A 612 3.26 -11.76 -8.93
CA ASP A 612 2.09 -12.40 -9.53
C ASP A 612 1.55 -11.51 -10.66
N GLU A 613 1.06 -12.13 -11.74
CA GLU A 613 0.57 -11.42 -12.92
C GLU A 613 -0.87 -10.91 -12.77
N ASN A 614 -1.64 -11.51 -11.84
CA ASN A 614 -3.06 -11.23 -11.68
C ASN A 614 -3.36 -10.44 -10.42
N ILE A 615 -2.59 -10.61 -9.34
CA ILE A 615 -2.83 -9.95 -8.06
C ILE A 615 -1.60 -9.18 -7.56
N ARG A 616 -1.81 -8.28 -6.60
CA ARG A 616 -0.74 -7.52 -5.93
C ARG A 616 -0.05 -8.40 -4.89
N LEU A 617 0.81 -9.29 -5.39
CA LEU A 617 1.58 -10.25 -4.63
C LEU A 617 3.03 -10.29 -5.11
N THR A 618 3.95 -10.23 -4.15
CA THR A 618 5.39 -10.43 -4.38
C THR A 618 5.87 -11.68 -3.65
N TYR A 619 6.62 -12.50 -4.36
CA TYR A 619 7.38 -13.63 -3.83
C TYR A 619 8.81 -13.17 -3.60
N VAL A 620 9.33 -13.38 -2.40
CA VAL A 620 10.69 -13.01 -2.01
C VAL A 620 11.41 -14.26 -1.54
N THR A 621 12.41 -14.70 -2.29
CA THR A 621 13.25 -15.86 -1.97
C THR A 621 14.60 -15.40 -1.43
N ASP A 622 14.93 -15.81 -0.21
CA ASP A 622 16.22 -15.50 0.41
C ASP A 622 17.37 -16.38 -0.12
N ALA A 623 18.59 -16.12 0.36
CA ALA A 623 19.79 -16.83 -0.06
C ALA A 623 19.78 -18.33 0.31
N LEU A 624 18.95 -18.73 1.28
CA LEU A 624 18.77 -20.12 1.71
C LEU A 624 17.67 -20.84 0.91
N GLY A 625 16.95 -20.13 0.05
CA GLY A 625 15.83 -20.64 -0.72
C GLY A 625 14.49 -20.60 0.01
N HIS A 626 14.41 -19.95 1.17
CA HIS A 626 13.14 -19.75 1.85
C HIS A 626 12.33 -18.67 1.15
N GLU A 627 11.07 -18.97 0.81
CA GLU A 627 10.18 -18.03 0.16
C GLU A 627 9.21 -17.40 1.17
N THR A 628 9.13 -16.07 1.15
CA THR A 628 8.08 -15.29 1.82
C THR A 628 7.20 -14.62 0.77
N ARG A 629 5.93 -14.40 1.10
CA ARG A 629 4.92 -13.84 0.19
C ARG A 629 4.28 -12.63 0.83
N HIS A 630 4.28 -11.52 0.10
CA HIS A 630 3.79 -10.23 0.56
C HIS A 630 2.61 -9.79 -0.30
N PHE A 631 1.43 -9.73 0.30
CA PHE A 631 0.25 -9.17 -0.33
C PHE A 631 0.08 -7.72 0.08
N TYR A 632 -0.11 -6.83 -0.88
CA TYR A 632 -0.11 -5.39 -0.66
C TYR A 632 -1.27 -4.69 -1.38
N ASP A 633 -1.63 -3.51 -0.87
CA ASP A 633 -2.69 -2.70 -1.47
C ASP A 633 -2.21 -1.89 -2.70
N SER A 634 -3.11 -1.11 -3.29
CA SER A 634 -2.81 -0.28 -4.47
C SER A 634 -1.76 0.81 -4.23
N LEU A 635 -1.44 1.16 -2.98
CA LEU A 635 -0.37 2.09 -2.61
C LEU A 635 0.90 1.37 -2.13
N GLY A 636 0.91 0.04 -2.17
CA GLY A 636 2.03 -0.81 -1.81
C GLY A 636 2.15 -1.15 -0.33
N TYR A 637 1.15 -0.84 0.51
CA TYR A 637 1.17 -1.24 1.91
C TYR A 637 0.83 -2.73 2.05
N THR A 638 1.77 -3.52 2.57
CA THR A 638 1.55 -4.93 2.87
C THR A 638 0.48 -5.09 3.94
N TYR A 639 -0.54 -5.89 3.63
CA TYR A 639 -1.64 -6.24 4.54
C TYR A 639 -1.59 -7.70 4.98
N ARG A 640 -0.81 -8.55 4.29
CA ARG A 640 -0.60 -9.95 4.68
C ARG A 640 0.80 -10.42 4.29
N ILE A 641 1.46 -11.09 5.23
CA ILE A 641 2.73 -11.78 5.01
C ILE A 641 2.51 -13.27 5.24
N CYS A 642 2.90 -14.11 4.30
CA CYS A 642 3.03 -15.55 4.52
C CYS A 642 4.51 -15.92 4.60
N HIS A 643 4.92 -16.49 5.72
CA HIS A 643 6.29 -16.91 5.97
C HIS A 643 6.57 -18.29 5.38
N ALA A 644 7.85 -18.64 5.25
CA ALA A 644 8.30 -19.91 4.68
C ALA A 644 7.81 -21.15 5.45
N ASP A 645 7.47 -21.00 6.74
CA ASP A 645 6.90 -22.07 7.57
C ASP A 645 5.38 -22.28 7.39
N GLY A 646 4.75 -21.46 6.54
CA GLY A 646 3.33 -21.47 6.24
C GLY A 646 2.48 -20.62 7.19
N ARG A 647 3.03 -20.03 8.25
CA ARG A 647 2.29 -19.10 9.10
C ARG A 647 2.10 -17.76 8.39
N SER A 648 1.04 -17.04 8.76
CA SER A 648 0.78 -15.70 8.22
C SER A 648 0.52 -14.67 9.30
N GLU A 649 0.82 -13.42 8.97
CA GLU A 649 0.58 -12.23 9.78
C GLU A 649 -0.23 -11.22 8.95
N TRP A 650 -1.09 -10.44 9.62
CA TRP A 650 -2.08 -9.59 8.95
C TRP A 650 -2.15 -8.19 9.54
N PHE A 651 -2.23 -7.19 8.66
CA PHE A 651 -2.31 -5.77 9.01
C PHE A 651 -3.59 -5.17 8.43
N PHE A 652 -4.42 -4.60 9.30
CA PHE A 652 -5.59 -3.82 8.90
C PHE A 652 -5.29 -2.36 9.16
N ARG A 653 -5.60 -1.51 8.17
CA ARG A 653 -5.25 -0.09 8.21
C ARG A 653 -6.50 0.78 8.03
N ASP A 654 -6.45 2.01 8.54
CA ASP A 654 -7.42 3.03 8.20
C ASP A 654 -7.10 3.68 6.83
N ALA A 655 -7.94 4.64 6.41
CA ALA A 655 -7.75 5.38 5.15
C ALA A 655 -6.46 6.24 5.13
N ALA A 656 -5.93 6.64 6.29
CA ALA A 656 -4.66 7.32 6.43
C ALA A 656 -3.46 6.35 6.53
N LYS A 657 -3.71 5.06 6.29
CA LYS A 657 -2.76 3.94 6.34
C LYS A 657 -2.16 3.68 7.72
N ASN A 658 -2.81 4.15 8.79
CA ASN A 658 -2.44 3.77 10.15
C ASN A 658 -2.88 2.32 10.44
N ILE A 659 -2.02 1.49 11.01
CA ILE A 659 -2.41 0.13 11.45
C ILE A 659 -3.39 0.24 12.61
N ILE A 660 -4.64 -0.22 12.43
CA ILE A 660 -5.69 -0.26 13.46
C ILE A 660 -5.81 -1.64 14.13
N ARG A 661 -5.36 -2.70 13.43
CA ARG A 661 -5.29 -4.05 13.97
C ARG A 661 -4.11 -4.79 13.36
N HIS A 662 -3.34 -5.47 14.20
CA HIS A 662 -2.26 -6.34 13.81
C HIS A 662 -2.51 -7.73 14.38
N VAL A 663 -2.60 -8.76 13.52
CA VAL A 663 -2.75 -10.15 13.94
C VAL A 663 -1.43 -10.87 13.66
N HIS A 664 -0.70 -11.18 14.73
CA HIS A 664 0.61 -11.83 14.67
C HIS A 664 0.48 -13.29 14.21
N THR A 665 1.61 -13.90 13.84
CA THR A 665 1.67 -15.31 13.38
C THR A 665 1.15 -16.35 14.38
N ASP A 666 1.13 -16.03 15.67
CA ASP A 666 0.61 -16.88 16.74
C ASP A 666 -0.88 -16.62 17.07
N GLY A 667 -1.52 -15.70 16.34
CA GLY A 667 -2.91 -15.29 16.57
C GLY A 667 -3.09 -14.18 17.62
N SER A 668 -2.05 -13.83 18.38
CA SER A 668 -2.14 -12.67 19.25
C SER A 668 -2.46 -11.41 18.45
N THR A 669 -3.19 -10.47 19.04
CA THR A 669 -3.70 -9.30 18.32
C THR A 669 -3.42 -8.00 19.07
N ASP A 670 -2.79 -7.04 18.40
CA ASP A 670 -2.74 -5.65 18.83
C ASP A 670 -3.82 -4.82 18.12
N ARG A 671 -4.36 -3.82 18.81
CA ARG A 671 -5.32 -2.86 18.25
C ARG A 671 -4.92 -1.43 18.59
N TYR A 672 -5.12 -0.53 17.65
CA TYR A 672 -4.67 0.85 17.77
C TYR A 672 -5.78 1.83 17.39
N ARG A 673 -5.73 3.04 17.96
CA ARG A 673 -6.58 4.15 17.55
C ARG A 673 -5.75 5.38 17.30
N TYR A 674 -6.19 6.17 16.33
CA TYR A 674 -5.53 7.41 15.96
C TYR A 674 -6.51 8.57 15.96
N ASP A 675 -6.01 9.77 16.19
CA ASP A 675 -6.75 10.99 15.89
C ASP A 675 -6.66 11.32 14.39
N LYS A 676 -7.25 12.46 13.99
CA LYS A 676 -7.26 12.91 12.58
C LYS A 676 -5.88 13.33 12.05
N LEU A 677 -4.90 13.56 12.93
CA LEU A 677 -3.52 13.90 12.60
C LEU A 677 -2.63 12.65 12.60
N SER A 678 -3.20 11.46 12.72
CA SER A 678 -2.49 10.18 12.84
C SER A 678 -1.66 10.02 14.12
N ASN A 679 -1.99 10.75 15.20
CA ASN A 679 -1.38 10.50 16.50
C ASN A 679 -2.03 9.28 17.17
N LEU A 680 -1.23 8.34 17.68
CA LEU A 680 -1.73 7.15 18.38
C LEU A 680 -2.37 7.55 19.71
N THR A 681 -3.68 7.39 19.86
CA THR A 681 -4.46 7.76 21.06
C THR A 681 -4.74 6.59 22.00
N GLU A 682 -4.76 5.36 21.48
CA GLU A 682 -5.00 4.15 22.27
C GLU A 682 -4.27 2.96 21.65
N HIS A 683 -3.66 2.11 22.47
CA HIS A 683 -3.07 0.82 22.09
C HIS A 683 -3.58 -0.26 23.04
N THR A 684 -4.39 -1.18 22.51
CA THR A 684 -4.77 -2.41 23.21
C THR A 684 -3.82 -3.52 22.78
N ARG A 685 -3.06 -4.07 23.73
CA ARG A 685 -2.10 -5.16 23.48
C ARG A 685 -2.79 -6.52 23.42
N ALA A 686 -2.03 -7.53 23.01
CA ALA A 686 -2.46 -8.92 22.98
C ALA A 686 -2.99 -9.45 24.33
N ASP A 687 -2.43 -8.98 25.45
CA ASP A 687 -2.87 -9.31 26.81
C ASP A 687 -4.11 -8.49 27.26
N HIS A 688 -4.71 -7.73 26.35
CA HIS A 688 -5.81 -6.80 26.57
C HIS A 688 -5.51 -5.60 27.49
N SER A 689 -4.24 -5.39 27.88
CA SER A 689 -3.85 -4.14 28.54
C SER A 689 -4.03 -2.98 27.57
N VAL A 690 -4.52 -1.85 28.10
CA VAL A 690 -4.82 -0.65 27.30
C VAL A 690 -3.89 0.47 27.73
N MET A 691 -3.16 1.02 26.77
CA MET A 691 -2.39 2.25 26.91
C MET A 691 -3.17 3.38 26.23
N ASN A 692 -3.37 4.51 26.91
CA ASN A 692 -3.95 5.72 26.32
C ASN A 692 -2.89 6.83 26.22
N TYR A 693 -3.03 7.65 25.20
CA TYR A 693 -2.12 8.74 24.89
C TYR A 693 -2.93 10.00 24.62
N ALA A 694 -2.48 11.14 25.15
CA ALA A 694 -3.08 12.44 24.86
C ALA A 694 -2.02 13.41 24.32
N TYR A 695 -2.43 14.23 23.36
CA TYR A 695 -1.58 15.18 22.67
C TYR A 695 -2.13 16.60 22.83
N ASP A 696 -1.25 17.60 22.72
CA ASP A 696 -1.65 19.00 22.57
C ASP A 696 -2.05 19.32 21.11
N ASP A 697 -2.49 20.55 20.85
CA ASP A 697 -2.88 21.01 19.51
C ASP A 697 -1.72 21.01 18.48
N LYS A 698 -0.48 20.84 18.95
CA LYS A 698 0.71 20.72 18.11
C LYS A 698 1.12 19.26 17.91
N SER A 699 0.39 18.27 18.43
CA SER A 699 0.76 16.85 18.39
C SER A 699 1.96 16.47 19.27
N HIS A 700 2.29 17.26 20.30
CA HIS A 700 3.22 16.82 21.34
C HIS A 700 2.51 15.90 22.33
N LEU A 701 3.14 14.79 22.70
CA LEU A 701 2.60 13.84 23.67
C LEU A 701 2.65 14.42 25.09
N ILE A 702 1.49 14.75 25.65
CA ILE A 702 1.36 15.40 26.98
C ILE A 702 0.99 14.42 28.09
N LYS A 703 0.35 13.28 27.77
CA LYS A 703 -0.01 12.26 28.76
C LYS A 703 0.08 10.86 28.20
N ILE A 704 0.51 9.93 29.03
CA ILE A 704 0.43 8.48 28.80
C ILE A 704 -0.23 7.87 30.04
N SER A 705 -1.20 6.99 29.87
CA SER A 705 -1.75 6.20 30.96
C SER A 705 -1.75 4.72 30.61
N ASP A 706 -1.25 3.86 31.50
CA ASP A 706 -1.28 2.42 31.32
C ASP A 706 -2.53 1.77 31.94
N GLY A 707 -2.71 0.47 31.71
CA GLY A 707 -3.82 -0.31 32.24
C GLY A 707 -3.74 -0.54 33.76
N GLU A 708 -2.64 -0.20 34.41
CA GLU A 708 -2.45 -0.31 35.86
C GLU A 708 -2.73 1.00 36.61
N GLY A 709 -3.07 2.08 35.90
CA GLY A 709 -3.32 3.41 36.44
C GLY A 709 -2.07 4.29 36.52
N GLY A 710 -0.92 3.83 36.03
CA GLY A 710 0.29 4.64 35.91
C GLY A 710 0.06 5.80 34.95
N LEU A 711 0.37 7.02 35.37
CA LEU A 711 0.15 8.24 34.61
C LEU A 711 1.45 9.03 34.46
N TRP A 712 1.93 9.15 33.21
CA TRP A 712 3.03 10.04 32.85
C TRP A 712 2.46 11.35 32.31
N LYS A 713 3.02 12.48 32.72
CA LYS A 713 2.68 13.81 32.19
C LYS A 713 3.91 14.50 31.65
N ARG A 714 3.72 15.35 30.64
CA ARG A 714 4.79 16.11 29.98
C ARG A 714 4.28 17.49 29.61
N ASP A 715 5.11 18.50 29.89
CA ASP A 715 4.87 19.87 29.47
C ASP A 715 5.98 20.37 28.54
N TYR A 716 5.62 21.21 27.58
CA TYR A 716 6.53 21.70 26.54
C TYR A 716 6.52 23.24 26.50
N ASP A 717 7.66 23.82 26.13
CA ASP A 717 7.75 25.25 25.85
C ASP A 717 7.12 25.60 24.48
N LEU A 718 7.06 26.90 24.15
CA LEU A 718 6.51 27.38 22.87
C LEU A 718 7.27 26.86 21.63
N ARG A 719 8.52 26.41 21.80
CA ARG A 719 9.40 25.87 20.75
C ARG A 719 9.31 24.34 20.63
N GLY A 720 8.54 23.68 21.50
CA GLY A 720 8.37 22.22 21.52
C GLY A 720 9.41 21.48 22.35
N ASN A 721 10.21 22.17 23.17
CA ASN A 721 11.16 21.50 24.08
C ASN A 721 10.43 21.02 25.34
N LEU A 722 10.70 19.79 25.78
CA LEU A 722 10.13 19.21 26.99
C LEU A 722 10.68 19.92 28.24
N ILE A 723 9.87 20.70 28.94
CA ILE A 723 10.33 21.45 30.14
C ILE A 723 10.07 20.71 31.45
N GLU A 724 9.10 19.81 31.47
CA GLU A 724 8.75 19.02 32.66
C GLU A 724 8.28 17.61 32.26
N ALA A 725 8.70 16.61 33.01
CA ALA A 725 8.18 15.25 32.94
C ALA A 725 7.84 14.74 34.35
N ILE A 726 6.62 14.23 34.52
CA ILE A 726 6.12 13.67 35.77
C ILE A 726 5.90 12.17 35.57
N ASP A 727 6.47 11.34 36.43
CA ASP A 727 6.26 9.89 36.44
C ASP A 727 5.02 9.46 37.26
N PRO A 728 4.62 8.18 37.22
CA PRO A 728 3.46 7.69 37.98
C PRO A 728 3.57 7.81 39.50
N LEU A 729 4.78 8.01 40.04
CA LEU A 729 5.04 8.22 41.47
C LEU A 729 5.05 9.72 41.82
N GLU A 730 4.64 10.58 40.89
CA GLU A 730 4.65 12.04 41.00
C GLU A 730 6.07 12.64 41.11
N ASN A 731 7.11 11.90 40.73
CA ASN A 731 8.45 12.45 40.64
C ASN A 731 8.55 13.38 39.44
N VAL A 732 9.02 14.60 39.68
CA VAL A 732 9.17 15.64 38.65
C VAL A 732 10.61 15.70 38.16
N THR A 733 10.81 15.67 36.85
CA THR A 733 12.08 16.00 36.20
C THR A 733 11.92 17.27 35.37
N GLU A 734 12.72 18.29 35.66
CA GLU A 734 12.69 19.59 34.99
C GLU A 734 13.87 19.75 34.03
N TYR A 735 13.64 20.43 32.91
CA TYR A 735 14.64 20.66 31.87
C TYR A 735 14.74 22.15 31.55
N ALA A 736 15.97 22.65 31.43
CA ALA A 736 16.26 23.99 30.94
C ALA A 736 17.04 23.91 29.62
N TYR A 737 16.81 24.88 28.73
CA TYR A 737 17.40 24.90 27.38
C TYR A 737 18.06 26.24 27.07
N ASN A 738 19.10 26.22 26.24
CA ASN A 738 19.67 27.43 25.65
C ASN A 738 18.86 27.93 24.43
N THR A 739 19.32 29.00 23.79
CA THR A 739 18.64 29.59 22.62
C THR A 739 18.63 28.66 21.39
N PHE A 740 19.52 27.67 21.33
CA PHE A 740 19.57 26.63 20.29
C PHE A 740 18.62 25.46 20.53
N GLY A 741 17.92 25.41 21.67
CA GLY A 741 17.08 24.26 22.05
C GLY A 741 17.89 23.07 22.58
N LEU A 742 19.12 23.29 23.02
CA LEU A 742 19.97 22.25 23.63
C LEU A 742 19.80 22.26 25.16
N PRO A 743 19.66 21.11 25.83
CA PRO A 743 19.45 21.05 27.28
C PRO A 743 20.66 21.59 28.04
N THR A 744 20.49 22.62 28.88
CA THR A 744 21.53 23.20 29.74
C THR A 744 21.47 22.71 31.18
N ALA A 745 20.29 22.28 31.64
CA ALA A 745 20.13 21.68 32.96
C ALA A 745 19.06 20.59 32.94
N ILE A 746 19.29 19.53 33.72
CA ILE A 746 18.32 18.46 33.99
C ILE A 746 18.27 18.28 35.50
N LYS A 747 17.13 18.54 36.11
CA LYS A 747 16.94 18.45 37.55
C LYS A 747 15.99 17.30 37.86
N ASP A 748 16.45 16.33 38.66
CA ASP A 748 15.63 15.19 39.08
C ASP A 748 14.71 15.57 40.26
N ALA A 749 13.83 14.63 40.64
CA ALA A 749 12.86 14.83 41.71
C ALA A 749 13.49 15.03 43.10
N ASN A 750 14.74 14.61 43.29
CA ASN A 750 15.49 14.84 44.53
C ASN A 750 16.18 16.21 44.54
N GLY A 751 16.02 17.01 43.49
CA GLY A 751 16.67 18.31 43.30
C GLY A 751 18.11 18.21 42.78
N ASN A 752 18.60 17.00 42.48
CA ASN A 752 19.94 16.86 41.90
C ASN A 752 19.95 17.39 40.49
N THR A 753 20.95 18.20 40.15
CA THR A 753 21.02 18.87 38.86
C THR A 753 22.24 18.41 38.07
N LYS A 754 22.02 18.05 36.81
CA LYS A 754 23.06 17.88 35.78
C LYS A 754 23.14 19.17 34.98
N ALA A 755 24.33 19.69 34.72
CA ALA A 755 24.53 20.90 33.92
C ALA A 755 25.32 20.59 32.64
N LEU A 756 24.91 21.17 31.52
CA LEU A 756 25.52 20.96 30.21
C LEU A 756 25.85 22.30 29.56
N ALA A 757 27.01 22.40 28.92
CA ALA A 757 27.41 23.56 28.14
C ALA A 757 27.87 23.13 26.75
N TYR A 758 27.57 23.98 25.75
CA TYR A 758 27.83 23.71 24.34
C TYR A 758 28.63 24.85 23.71
N ASN A 759 29.39 24.54 22.66
CA ASN A 759 29.97 25.56 21.79
C ASN A 759 28.95 26.12 20.79
N ASP A 760 29.37 27.08 19.98
CA ASP A 760 28.55 27.73 18.93
C ASP A 760 28.08 26.77 17.83
N ALA A 761 28.76 25.63 17.64
CA ALA A 761 28.37 24.56 16.72
C ALA A 761 27.38 23.56 17.35
N GLY A 762 26.96 23.77 18.60
CA GLY A 762 26.03 22.90 19.32
C GLY A 762 26.66 21.63 19.90
N GLN A 763 27.99 21.54 19.94
CA GLN A 763 28.71 20.38 20.47
C GLN A 763 28.93 20.54 21.98
N LEU A 764 28.77 19.44 22.73
CA LEU A 764 28.91 19.43 24.19
C LEU A 764 30.37 19.64 24.59
N VAL A 765 30.67 20.73 25.31
CA VAL A 765 32.02 21.07 25.79
C VAL A 765 32.19 20.86 27.29
N LYS A 766 31.10 20.78 28.04
CA LYS A 766 31.13 20.53 29.48
C LYS A 766 29.87 19.82 29.96
N TYR A 767 30.06 18.83 30.82
CA TYR A 767 29.01 18.13 31.54
C TYR A 767 29.38 18.09 33.03
N THR A 768 28.49 18.58 33.88
CA THR A 768 28.60 18.43 35.34
C THR A 768 27.52 17.47 35.81
N ASP A 769 27.90 16.37 36.44
CA ASP A 769 26.95 15.43 37.02
C ASP A 769 26.34 15.93 38.33
N CYS A 770 25.37 15.19 38.89
CA CYS A 770 24.70 15.53 40.13
C CYS A 770 25.62 15.59 41.37
N THR A 771 26.81 14.99 41.31
CA THR A 771 27.82 15.03 42.39
C THR A 771 28.79 16.19 42.25
N GLY A 772 28.68 16.97 41.17
CA GLY A 772 29.57 18.08 40.84
C GLY A 772 30.81 17.66 40.05
N LYS A 773 30.94 16.38 39.63
CA LYS A 773 32.07 15.96 38.79
C LYS A 773 31.89 16.50 37.38
N VAL A 774 32.99 16.98 36.82
CA VAL A 774 33.02 17.63 35.51
C VAL A 774 33.71 16.73 34.49
N SER A 775 33.04 16.52 33.36
CA SER A 775 33.63 16.05 32.10
C SER A 775 33.68 17.22 31.12
N ALA A 776 34.73 17.33 30.33
CA ALA A 776 34.92 18.39 29.36
C ALA A 776 35.48 17.82 28.06
N TRP A 777 35.11 18.44 26.94
CA TRP A 777 35.52 18.03 25.60
C TRP A 777 36.01 19.23 24.79
N GLU A 778 37.00 18.98 23.95
CA GLU A 778 37.49 19.95 22.97
C GLU A 778 37.33 19.38 21.56
N TYR A 779 37.00 20.26 20.61
CA TYR A 779 36.79 19.91 19.21
C TYR A 779 37.69 20.77 18.32
N ASP A 780 38.17 20.18 17.23
CA ASP A 780 38.91 20.92 16.20
C ASP A 780 37.98 21.71 15.26
N GLU A 781 38.57 22.41 14.28
CA GLU A 781 37.81 23.17 13.29
C GLU A 781 36.98 22.31 12.32
N ARG A 782 37.21 20.99 12.28
CA ARG A 782 36.42 20.04 11.51
C ARG A 782 35.24 19.50 12.32
N GLY A 783 35.13 19.89 13.59
CA GLY A 783 34.13 19.39 14.53
C GLY A 783 34.47 18.01 15.10
N GLN A 784 35.71 17.54 14.96
CA GLN A 784 36.16 16.26 15.51
C GLN A 784 36.62 16.45 16.95
N MET A 785 36.26 15.52 17.83
CA MET A 785 36.69 15.54 19.24
C MET A 785 38.18 15.25 19.33
N ILE A 786 38.94 16.14 19.97
CA ILE A 786 40.40 16.01 20.13
C ILE A 786 40.83 15.77 21.58
N ARG A 787 39.96 16.06 22.56
CA ARG A 787 40.23 15.86 23.98
C ARG A 787 38.97 15.57 24.76
#